data_AF-A0A355MAY9-F1
#
_entry.id   AF-A0A355MAY9-F1
#
_cell.length_a   1.000
_cell.length_b   1.000
_cell.length_c   1.000
_cell.angle_alpha   90.00
_cell.angle_beta   90.00
_cell.angle_gamma   90.00
#
_symmetry.space_group_name_H-M   'P 1'
#
loop_
_entity.id
_entity.type
_entity.pdbx_description
1 polymer ?
#
loop_
_entity_poly.entity_id
_entity_poly.type
_entity_poly.pdbx_seq_one_letter_code
_entity_poly.pdbx_strand_id
1 'polypeptide(L)'
;MLSGKAFTNGQGYAENHLKSNDYYEKGKSVTGYWLGKACSDFGVQEGQVVTDKEFEALRNNMNPVTGEQLTLRNNTTRTESITLGNELVSKEISNRRSFYDFTMSAPKSFSVMAVTLDDSRIRNWHDRAVRKAISEMEHYTSRQEHKTEDVEKTGKFCSAYFKHDANRSLEPQIHDHIVIFNATPSASGNNYAIEFGEFYKRCKYITAVYRDELAKEAIKGGYEIEIDDQGAPQIKNTEDIIRHFSGRTRIIEDHVKRIEDEIGTVLSNSQKKLISFATRGFDEDKFKSLYNEAKNGRNWTKESFFNEYLKFISRASDSGLVEATTPDVIENQKKSLSEEQLMRLEYILEQSIRREYQMKTEQSERISSHNLRESMDYSKDHHFERKSVIKDYDYFTTVLNHSLGRGTDLKMMKNYLSYMMEDNELIKIKDEIATKKHLEQELNIINYIKEGKNKFKGILKKDFNSSEKLNEEQKIAVNEIISSEDQFNALIGRAGTGKTFTVSEIVRANIENGYDVLLCAPSNGARDVLREDGIKIKTDYNQPLTAKAFEEAVSLQKLLVDESLQSIYKANSLIILDESGMASLKQLNDLGVLARKNNWRVLHVGDIRQHISVEAGDAFRIELKYSDIKRCQLKAIQRQKKTAMKGKYRQIAIDLAFGRIAEAFNSLDNIGAIIEVKNYDMYKKLAEEYIQYYAQDKTVIVVNTTHKENLLASEAIREKLKEKGLIRDERKVTVNIPLNWTNAQKTEYKNYKPRMIIESVRGKDKGHFWTVETVDPSKGLVCISSKGERQTFIKDNLKFYDVCVPKEIMLGIGDKIMLRTGEKNRTGELINGEILQVNGFDSSGNIITNDNKVITTRKFTYGYASTSHKSQGRTTESVLIAFDRFSVRFADKKTAYVAGTRGVEEMKIFCENKQDLIKIDSKEGDRKSVLELVENKRHEISENRKTGIINALSEFTRKIKQKLNLILGYNKQEHSFSKVINFEEKLQPGRYMAYGVD
;
A
#
# COMPACT_ATOMS: atom_id res chain seq x y z
N MET A 1 -13.31 -2.03 14.62
CA MET A 1 -12.31 -1.34 13.77
C MET A 1 -11.53 -0.44 14.70
N LEU A 2 -10.20 -0.50 14.64
CA LEU A 2 -9.34 0.38 15.43
C LEU A 2 -9.01 1.65 14.63
N SER A 3 -9.25 2.81 15.22
CA SER A 3 -8.84 4.11 14.70
C SER A 3 -8.06 4.87 15.78
N GLY A 4 -7.07 5.68 15.42
CA GLY A 4 -6.20 6.35 16.39
C GLY A 4 -6.00 7.83 16.11
N LYS A 5 -6.19 8.69 17.11
CA LYS A 5 -6.01 10.14 17.04
C LYS A 5 -4.94 10.62 18.03
N ALA A 6 -3.99 11.40 17.54
CA ALA A 6 -2.93 12.00 18.36
C ALA A 6 -3.38 13.31 19.02
N PHE A 7 -2.98 13.54 20.27
CA PHE A 7 -3.24 14.79 20.98
C PHE A 7 -1.95 15.46 21.46
N THR A 8 -1.84 16.78 21.22
CA THR A 8 -0.71 17.63 21.66
C THR A 8 -0.97 18.31 23.00
N ASN A 9 -2.20 18.79 23.25
CA ASN A 9 -2.58 19.33 24.56
C ASN A 9 -3.59 18.39 25.23
N GLY A 10 -4.81 18.30 24.69
CA GLY A 10 -5.85 17.38 25.17
C GLY A 10 -6.37 17.71 26.59
N GLN A 11 -6.19 18.94 27.05
CA GLN A 11 -6.67 19.39 28.36
C GLN A 11 -8.20 19.29 28.43
N GLY A 12 -8.72 18.75 29.53
CA GLY A 12 -10.15 18.57 29.74
C GLY A 12 -10.78 17.56 28.77
N TYR A 13 -10.00 16.76 28.04
CA TYR A 13 -10.52 15.78 27.09
C TYR A 13 -11.33 14.68 27.79
N ALA A 14 -10.86 14.21 28.95
CA ALA A 14 -11.59 13.22 29.73
C ALA A 14 -12.98 13.74 30.16
N GLU A 15 -13.04 14.93 30.76
CA GLU A 15 -14.27 15.53 31.26
C GLU A 15 -15.25 15.89 30.12
N ASN A 16 -14.77 16.54 29.06
CA ASN A 16 -15.62 17.12 28.02
C ASN A 16 -16.00 16.16 26.89
N HIS A 17 -15.29 15.03 26.75
CA HIS A 17 -15.46 14.10 25.63
C HIS A 17 -15.58 12.63 26.01
N LEU A 18 -14.84 12.14 27.01
CA LEU A 18 -14.84 10.70 27.36
C LEU A 18 -15.85 10.37 28.47
N LYS A 19 -15.99 11.23 29.47
CA LYS A 19 -16.95 11.10 30.57
C LYS A 19 -18.33 11.62 30.21
N SER A 20 -18.41 12.48 29.19
CA SER A 20 -19.68 12.84 28.56
C SER A 20 -20.24 11.61 27.86
N ASN A 21 -21.24 10.97 28.45
CA ASN A 21 -21.95 9.90 27.78
C ASN A 21 -22.61 10.49 26.53
N ASP A 22 -22.58 9.77 25.40
CA ASP A 22 -23.34 10.16 24.21
C ASP A 22 -24.86 10.11 24.48
N TYR A 23 -25.27 9.60 25.65
CA TYR A 23 -26.62 9.65 26.23
C TYR A 23 -26.73 10.60 27.43
N TYR A 24 -27.71 11.50 27.36
CA TYR A 24 -28.12 12.40 28.44
C TYR A 24 -29.07 11.67 29.42
N GLU A 25 -28.53 10.83 30.30
CA GLU A 25 -29.16 10.63 31.61
C GLU A 25 -28.72 11.79 32.51
N LYS A 26 -29.67 12.57 33.04
CA LYS A 26 -29.41 13.63 34.02
C LYS A 26 -28.55 13.08 35.16
N GLY A 27 -27.27 13.44 35.20
CA GLY A 27 -26.35 13.11 36.29
C GLY A 27 -25.53 11.81 36.20
N LYS A 28 -25.56 11.04 35.09
CA LYS A 28 -24.64 9.88 34.91
C LYS A 28 -23.51 10.17 33.93
N SER A 29 -22.26 10.10 34.41
CA SER A 29 -21.03 10.16 33.60
C SER A 29 -20.54 8.77 33.21
N VAL A 30 -19.90 8.62 32.04
CA VAL A 30 -19.18 7.38 31.70
C VAL A 30 -18.01 7.21 32.67
N THR A 31 -17.98 6.06 33.37
CA THR A 31 -16.86 5.72 34.24
C THR A 31 -15.73 5.12 33.41
N GLY A 32 -14.57 5.76 33.43
CA GLY A 32 -13.34 5.22 32.84
C GLY A 32 -12.58 4.34 33.83
N TYR A 33 -11.82 3.37 33.32
CA TYR A 33 -10.96 2.50 34.12
C TYR A 33 -9.51 2.50 33.60
N TRP A 34 -8.55 2.37 34.51
CA TRP A 34 -7.14 2.22 34.17
C TRP A 34 -6.86 0.82 33.61
N LEU A 35 -6.10 0.72 32.52
CA LEU A 35 -5.67 -0.53 31.89
C LEU A 35 -4.22 -0.47 31.42
N GLY A 36 -3.50 -1.59 31.54
CA GLY A 36 -2.13 -1.78 31.03
C GLY A 36 -1.08 -1.92 32.13
N LYS A 37 -0.04 -2.70 31.85
CA LYS A 37 1.03 -3.10 32.77
C LYS A 37 1.87 -1.94 33.27
N ALA A 38 1.92 -0.81 32.54
CA ALA A 38 2.64 0.38 33.02
C ALA A 38 1.81 1.25 33.97
N CYS A 39 0.55 0.90 34.27
CA CYS A 39 -0.27 1.66 35.21
C CYS A 39 0.43 1.79 36.56
N SER A 40 0.85 0.66 37.15
CA SER A 40 1.54 0.65 38.45
C SER A 40 2.86 1.40 38.40
N ASP A 41 3.59 1.28 37.28
CA ASP A 41 4.86 1.99 37.05
C ASP A 41 4.65 3.52 37.05
N PHE A 42 3.45 4.00 36.71
CA PHE A 42 3.11 5.42 36.60
C PHE A 42 2.15 5.93 37.68
N GLY A 43 2.05 5.24 38.81
CA GLY A 43 1.29 5.73 39.99
C GLY A 43 -0.23 5.60 39.89
N VAL A 44 -0.75 4.78 38.97
CA VAL A 44 -2.17 4.40 38.90
C VAL A 44 -2.32 2.88 38.95
N GLN A 45 -3.50 2.35 39.19
CA GLN A 45 -3.68 0.89 39.33
C GLN A 45 -4.70 0.36 38.33
N GLU A 46 -4.33 -0.70 37.61
CA GLU A 46 -5.22 -1.38 36.66
C GLU A 46 -6.53 -1.80 37.32
N GLY A 47 -7.65 -1.55 36.64
CA GLY A 47 -9.01 -1.82 37.12
C GLY A 47 -9.61 -0.74 38.04
N GLN A 48 -8.82 0.23 38.52
CA GLN A 48 -9.35 1.37 39.29
C GLN A 48 -10.02 2.40 38.37
N VAL A 49 -10.93 3.19 38.96
CA VAL A 49 -11.63 4.28 38.26
C VAL A 49 -10.67 5.42 37.95
N VAL A 50 -10.80 5.99 36.74
CA VAL A 50 -10.00 7.13 36.28
C VAL A 50 -10.49 8.42 36.93
N THR A 51 -9.64 9.05 37.76
CA THR A 51 -9.91 10.39 38.29
C THR A 51 -9.37 11.47 37.34
N ASP A 52 -9.99 12.66 37.32
CA ASP A 52 -9.53 13.77 36.46
C ASP A 52 -8.14 14.25 36.85
N LYS A 53 -7.83 14.24 38.16
CA LYS A 53 -6.51 14.59 38.68
C LYS A 53 -5.42 13.65 38.13
N GLU A 54 -5.64 12.34 38.17
CA GLU A 54 -4.69 11.36 37.66
C GLU A 54 -4.53 11.46 36.13
N PHE A 55 -5.65 11.57 35.41
CA PHE A 55 -5.65 11.71 33.97
C PHE A 55 -4.87 12.95 33.51
N GLU A 56 -5.12 14.09 34.15
CA GLU A 56 -4.42 15.34 33.84
C GLU A 56 -2.94 15.30 34.23
N ALA A 57 -2.57 14.62 35.32
CA ALA A 57 -1.16 14.41 35.69
C ALA A 57 -0.41 13.61 34.61
N LEU A 58 -0.93 12.44 34.20
CA LEU A 58 -0.30 11.61 33.17
C LEU A 58 -0.25 12.32 31.81
N ARG A 59 -1.32 13.04 31.44
CA ARG A 59 -1.34 13.91 30.24
C ARG A 59 -0.20 14.91 30.26
N ASN A 60 0.01 15.55 31.41
CA ASN A 60 1.07 16.53 31.63
C ASN A 60 2.45 15.92 31.89
N ASN A 61 2.65 14.61 31.62
CA ASN A 61 3.93 13.92 31.80
C ASN A 61 4.36 13.77 33.26
N MET A 62 3.42 13.68 34.21
CA MET A 62 3.71 13.60 35.63
C MET A 62 3.10 12.35 36.25
N ASN A 63 3.83 11.73 37.17
CA ASN A 63 3.30 10.69 38.05
C ASN A 63 2.32 11.35 39.06
N PRO A 64 1.06 10.88 39.17
CA PRO A 64 0.06 11.51 40.02
C PRO A 64 0.30 11.33 41.53
N VAL A 65 1.16 10.38 41.92
CA VAL A 65 1.51 10.11 43.32
C VAL A 65 2.80 10.83 43.70
N THR A 66 3.88 10.66 42.93
CA THR A 66 5.19 11.23 43.27
C THR A 66 5.39 12.65 42.76
N GLY A 67 4.62 13.07 41.76
CA GLY A 67 4.83 14.34 41.05
C GLY A 67 6.03 14.32 40.10
N GLU A 68 6.76 13.21 40.01
CA GLU A 68 7.95 13.09 39.17
C GLU A 68 7.59 13.06 37.68
N GLN A 69 8.48 13.63 36.87
CA GLN A 69 8.31 13.69 35.43
C GLN A 69 8.53 12.32 34.80
N LEU A 70 7.58 11.86 33.98
CA LEU A 70 7.61 10.53 33.37
C LEU A 70 8.60 10.42 32.22
N THR A 71 8.77 11.43 31.37
CA THR A 71 9.71 11.37 30.23
C THR A 71 10.50 12.66 30.11
N LEU A 72 11.66 12.69 29.46
CA LEU A 72 12.54 13.87 29.43
C LEU A 72 11.92 15.17 28.89
N ARG A 73 10.94 15.10 27.98
CA ARG A 73 10.38 16.29 27.32
C ARG A 73 9.04 16.70 27.95
N ASN A 74 8.94 17.95 28.37
CA ASN A 74 7.68 18.56 28.77
C ASN A 74 6.88 19.07 27.57
N ASN A 75 5.59 19.33 27.78
CA ASN A 75 4.70 19.92 26.78
C ASN A 75 5.00 21.42 26.58
N THR A 76 6.17 21.71 26.03
CA THR A 76 6.62 23.06 25.65
C THR A 76 6.31 23.31 24.18
N THR A 77 6.18 24.57 23.76
CA THR A 77 6.07 24.94 22.35
C THR A 77 7.42 25.40 21.81
N ARG A 78 7.68 25.14 20.52
CA ARG A 78 8.76 25.77 19.76
C ARG A 78 8.15 26.55 18.61
N THR A 79 8.80 27.65 18.22
CA THR A 79 8.38 28.43 17.05
C THR A 79 9.09 27.88 15.82
N GLU A 80 8.33 27.39 14.85
CA GLU A 80 8.84 27.06 13.52
C GLU A 80 8.29 28.05 12.49
N SER A 81 9.16 28.54 11.62
CA SER A 81 8.74 29.32 10.46
C SER A 81 8.26 28.37 9.38
N ILE A 82 6.97 28.41 9.07
CA ILE A 82 6.34 27.60 8.04
C ILE A 82 5.97 28.51 6.89
N THR A 83 6.38 28.17 5.68
CA THR A 83 5.96 28.90 4.49
C THR A 83 4.53 28.53 4.14
N LEU A 84 3.62 29.49 4.24
CA LEU A 84 2.22 29.38 3.82
C LEU A 84 2.07 30.22 2.54
N GLY A 85 2.15 29.57 1.38
CA GLY A 85 2.23 30.28 0.10
C GLY A 85 3.59 30.95 -0.09
N ASN A 86 3.62 32.27 -0.24
CA ASN A 86 4.86 33.05 -0.35
C ASN A 86 5.26 33.74 0.97
N GLU A 87 4.51 33.54 2.06
CA GLU A 87 4.75 34.18 3.35
C GLU A 87 5.33 33.20 4.36
N LEU A 88 6.36 33.64 5.08
CA LEU A 88 6.92 32.95 6.25
C LEU A 88 6.05 33.27 7.47
N VAL A 89 5.30 32.27 7.93
CA VAL A 89 4.45 32.40 9.12
C VAL A 89 5.08 31.63 10.27
N SER A 90 5.34 32.29 11.39
CA SER A 90 5.79 31.64 12.62
C SER A 90 4.63 30.88 13.26
N LYS A 91 4.76 29.55 13.40
CA LYS A 91 3.79 28.70 14.08
C LYS A 91 4.40 28.10 15.34
N GLU A 92 3.69 28.23 16.45
CA GLU A 92 4.01 27.46 17.65
C GLU A 92 3.61 25.99 17.48
N ILE A 93 4.58 25.09 17.65
CA ILE A 93 4.41 23.65 17.54
C ILE A 93 4.78 23.03 18.88
N SER A 94 3.90 22.19 19.43
CA SER A 94 4.21 21.46 20.66
C SER A 94 5.38 20.48 20.42
N ASN A 95 6.32 20.47 21.36
CA ASN A 95 7.48 19.59 21.39
C ASN A 95 7.12 18.15 21.83
N ARG A 96 5.87 17.89 22.21
CA ARG A 96 5.40 16.57 22.70
C ARG A 96 3.98 16.25 22.24
N ARG A 97 3.70 14.96 22.06
CA ARG A 97 2.34 14.43 22.04
C ARG A 97 2.01 13.89 23.42
N SER A 98 0.90 14.32 24.01
CA SER A 98 0.52 13.95 25.39
C SER A 98 0.03 12.51 25.46
N PHE A 99 -0.90 12.16 24.57
CA PHE A 99 -1.51 10.83 24.49
C PHE A 99 -2.08 10.59 23.09
N TYR A 100 -2.49 9.34 22.86
CA TYR A 100 -3.24 8.93 21.69
C TYR A 100 -4.53 8.27 22.13
N ASP A 101 -5.63 8.68 21.51
CA ASP A 101 -6.93 8.04 21.71
C ASP A 101 -7.16 7.03 20.59
N PHE A 102 -7.20 5.76 20.96
CA PHE A 102 -7.54 4.67 20.07
C PHE A 102 -8.99 4.22 20.28
N THR A 103 -9.84 4.45 19.29
CA THR A 103 -11.24 4.02 19.35
C THR A 103 -11.38 2.63 18.70
N MET A 104 -11.88 1.65 19.48
CA MET A 104 -12.22 0.31 18.99
C MET A 104 -13.74 0.18 18.84
N SER A 105 -14.24 0.19 17.60
CA SER A 105 -15.69 0.12 17.34
C SER A 105 -16.14 -1.26 16.90
N ALA A 106 -17.25 -1.76 17.45
CA ALA A 106 -17.89 -2.99 16.96
C ALA A 106 -18.45 -2.82 15.54
N PRO A 107 -18.54 -3.90 14.74
CA PRO A 107 -19.32 -3.86 13.50
C PRO A 107 -20.78 -3.47 13.77
N LYS A 108 -21.42 -2.85 12.79
CA LYS A 108 -22.72 -2.20 12.99
C LYS A 108 -23.81 -3.20 13.37
N SER A 109 -23.85 -4.39 12.76
CA SER A 109 -24.85 -5.42 13.12
C SER A 109 -24.80 -5.81 14.60
N PHE A 110 -23.59 -5.93 15.17
CA PHE A 110 -23.38 -6.26 16.57
C PHE A 110 -23.84 -5.12 17.47
N SER A 111 -23.55 -3.88 17.09
CA SER A 111 -24.01 -2.70 17.84
C SER A 111 -25.53 -2.59 17.85
N VAL A 112 -26.20 -2.89 16.72
CA VAL A 112 -27.67 -2.89 16.64
C VAL A 112 -28.25 -3.96 17.57
N MET A 113 -27.79 -5.20 17.51
CA MET A 113 -28.30 -6.27 18.39
C MET A 113 -28.05 -5.97 19.87
N ALA A 114 -26.88 -5.45 20.19
CA ALA A 114 -26.50 -5.18 21.57
C ALA A 114 -27.23 -3.98 22.18
N VAL A 115 -27.48 -2.92 21.41
CA VAL A 115 -28.08 -1.68 21.91
C VAL A 115 -29.58 -1.66 21.67
N THR A 116 -30.02 -1.90 20.44
CA THR A 116 -31.45 -1.80 20.07
C THR A 116 -32.27 -2.96 20.63
N LEU A 117 -31.73 -4.18 20.67
CA LEU A 117 -32.40 -5.34 21.30
C LEU A 117 -31.89 -5.68 22.70
N ASP A 118 -30.96 -4.89 23.23
CA ASP A 118 -30.35 -5.09 24.55
C ASP A 118 -29.75 -6.48 24.78
N ASP A 119 -29.15 -7.10 23.75
CA ASP A 119 -28.40 -8.35 23.92
C ASP A 119 -27.07 -8.09 24.66
N SER A 120 -27.14 -8.12 25.99
CA SER A 120 -26.00 -7.93 26.89
C SER A 120 -24.84 -8.91 26.66
N ARG A 121 -25.07 -10.08 26.05
CA ARG A 121 -24.01 -11.04 25.73
C ARG A 121 -22.98 -10.42 24.79
N ILE A 122 -23.42 -9.63 23.82
CA ILE A 122 -22.54 -8.97 22.84
C ILE A 122 -21.61 -7.96 23.50
N ARG A 123 -22.08 -7.20 24.51
CA ARG A 123 -21.21 -6.28 25.27
C ARG A 123 -20.09 -7.04 25.99
N ASN A 124 -20.41 -8.19 26.58
CA ASN A 124 -19.41 -9.06 27.21
C ASN A 124 -18.41 -9.65 26.19
N TRP A 125 -18.86 -9.97 24.98
CA TRP A 125 -17.99 -10.46 23.90
C TRP A 125 -17.09 -9.34 23.38
N HIS A 126 -17.64 -8.13 23.22
CA HIS A 126 -16.90 -6.92 22.87
C HIS A 126 -15.76 -6.70 23.87
N ASP A 127 -16.05 -6.67 25.17
CA ASP A 127 -15.06 -6.52 26.23
C ASP A 127 -13.91 -7.53 26.12
N ARG A 128 -14.24 -8.82 25.92
CA ARG A 128 -13.21 -9.86 25.78
C ARG A 128 -12.34 -9.63 24.54
N ALA A 129 -12.96 -9.29 23.41
CA ALA A 129 -12.27 -9.00 22.17
C ALA A 129 -11.36 -7.77 22.30
N VAL A 130 -11.83 -6.70 22.97
CA VAL A 130 -11.04 -5.49 23.22
C VAL A 130 -9.86 -5.79 24.14
N ARG A 131 -10.05 -6.53 25.23
CA ARG A 131 -8.96 -6.94 26.12
C ARG A 131 -7.90 -7.77 25.39
N LYS A 132 -8.31 -8.70 24.52
CA LYS A 132 -7.38 -9.46 23.68
C LYS A 132 -6.59 -8.55 22.72
N ALA A 133 -7.26 -7.58 22.11
CA ALA A 133 -6.62 -6.59 21.25
C ALA A 133 -5.63 -5.69 22.02
N ILE A 134 -6.01 -5.21 23.21
CA ILE A 134 -5.15 -4.42 24.12
C ILE A 134 -3.91 -5.20 24.52
N SER A 135 -4.02 -6.50 24.80
CA SER A 135 -2.87 -7.35 25.13
C SER A 135 -1.85 -7.42 23.99
N GLU A 136 -2.30 -7.55 22.74
CA GLU A 136 -1.40 -7.50 21.58
C GLU A 136 -0.87 -6.08 21.33
N MET A 137 -1.70 -5.04 21.48
CA MET A 137 -1.25 -3.64 21.44
C MET A 137 -0.09 -3.41 22.41
N GLU A 138 -0.26 -3.88 23.65
CA GLU A 138 0.73 -3.74 24.70
C GLU A 138 2.00 -4.52 24.37
N HIS A 139 1.87 -5.77 23.93
CA HIS A 139 2.99 -6.61 23.50
C HIS A 139 3.87 -5.90 22.46
N TYR A 140 3.30 -5.15 21.52
CA TYR A 140 4.05 -4.45 20.47
C TYR A 140 4.49 -3.03 20.81
N THR A 141 4.26 -2.56 22.04
CA THR A 141 4.75 -1.25 22.49
C THR A 141 6.27 -1.19 22.41
N SER A 142 6.78 -0.10 21.84
CA SER A 142 8.20 0.13 21.66
C SER A 142 8.56 1.60 21.89
N ARG A 143 9.85 1.85 22.07
CA ARG A 143 10.48 3.18 22.03
C ARG A 143 11.49 3.25 20.88
N GLN A 144 11.81 4.45 20.44
CA GLN A 144 12.95 4.66 19.54
C GLN A 144 14.28 4.52 20.29
N GLU A 145 15.26 3.89 19.67
CA GLU A 145 16.64 3.88 20.15
C GLU A 145 17.37 5.21 19.89
N HIS A 146 18.33 5.56 20.75
CA HIS A 146 18.92 6.88 20.73
C HIS A 146 19.84 7.04 19.50
N LYS A 147 19.55 8.03 18.64
CA LYS A 147 20.31 8.33 17.41
C LYS A 147 20.29 7.22 16.35
N THR A 148 19.40 6.24 16.46
CA THR A 148 19.19 5.20 15.44
C THR A 148 17.73 5.21 14.99
N GLU A 149 17.45 4.56 13.85
CA GLU A 149 16.08 4.27 13.41
C GLU A 149 15.52 2.99 14.08
N ASP A 150 16.33 2.31 14.87
CA ASP A 150 15.94 1.10 15.57
C ASP A 150 14.96 1.38 16.71
N VAL A 151 14.20 0.35 17.08
CA VAL A 151 13.20 0.40 18.14
C VAL A 151 13.45 -0.69 19.17
N GLU A 152 13.38 -0.34 20.45
CA GLU A 152 13.39 -1.29 21.56
C GLU A 152 11.95 -1.58 21.95
N LYS A 153 11.58 -2.87 21.99
CA LYS A 153 10.26 -3.31 22.46
C LYS A 153 10.20 -3.26 23.98
N THR A 154 9.33 -2.42 24.52
CA THR A 154 9.12 -2.26 25.97
C THR A 154 7.96 -3.11 26.48
N GLY A 155 6.97 -3.40 25.63
CA GLY A 155 5.90 -4.33 25.94
C GLY A 155 4.94 -3.87 27.04
N LYS A 156 4.89 -2.56 27.33
CA LYS A 156 4.13 -1.95 28.44
C LYS A 156 3.63 -0.56 28.08
N PHE A 157 2.36 -0.27 28.34
CA PHE A 157 1.84 1.10 28.37
C PHE A 157 0.84 1.30 29.52
N CYS A 158 0.49 2.56 29.77
CA CYS A 158 -0.61 2.94 30.65
C CYS A 158 -1.70 3.58 29.80
N SER A 159 -2.95 3.17 30.03
CA SER A 159 -4.09 3.69 29.31
C SER A 159 -5.31 3.92 30.19
N ALA A 160 -6.12 4.91 29.83
CA ALA A 160 -7.46 5.10 30.36
C ALA A 160 -8.49 4.60 29.35
N TYR A 161 -9.46 3.82 29.82
CA TYR A 161 -10.40 3.09 28.99
C TYR A 161 -11.85 3.49 29.30
N PHE A 162 -12.59 3.94 28.29
CA PHE A 162 -13.98 4.42 28.40
C PHE A 162 -14.87 3.72 27.38
N LYS A 163 -16.09 3.33 27.78
CA LYS A 163 -17.03 2.58 26.94
C LYS A 163 -18.23 3.42 26.55
N HIS A 164 -18.65 3.32 25.29
CA HIS A 164 -19.76 4.06 24.72
C HIS A 164 -20.65 3.14 23.88
N ASP A 165 -21.96 3.41 23.85
CA ASP A 165 -22.96 2.56 23.18
C ASP A 165 -23.63 3.21 21.95
N ALA A 166 -23.44 4.51 21.70
CA ALA A 166 -23.95 5.17 20.50
C ALA A 166 -22.97 6.18 19.92
N ASN A 167 -23.15 6.50 18.64
CA ASN A 167 -22.41 7.60 18.02
C ASN A 167 -23.07 8.96 18.32
N ARG A 168 -22.44 10.03 17.84
CA ARG A 168 -22.89 11.43 17.98
C ARG A 168 -24.30 11.69 17.41
N SER A 169 -24.82 10.79 16.59
CA SER A 169 -26.15 10.85 15.97
C SER A 169 -27.19 10.00 16.70
N LEU A 170 -26.85 9.46 17.88
CA LEU A 170 -27.68 8.56 18.69
C LEU A 170 -28.00 7.22 18.02
N GLU A 171 -27.19 6.81 17.04
CA GLU A 171 -27.33 5.50 16.40
C GLU A 171 -26.54 4.43 17.18
N PRO A 172 -27.00 3.17 17.18
CA PRO A 172 -26.31 2.05 17.83
C PRO A 172 -24.86 1.97 17.39
N GLN A 173 -23.91 2.14 18.32
CA GLN A 173 -22.49 2.06 18.04
C GLN A 173 -21.71 1.76 19.31
N ILE A 174 -21.51 0.47 19.61
CA ILE A 174 -20.63 0.10 20.72
C ILE A 174 -19.19 0.39 20.30
N HIS A 175 -18.51 1.19 21.11
CA HIS A 175 -17.11 1.51 20.90
C HIS A 175 -16.41 1.91 22.19
N ASP A 176 -15.12 1.62 22.24
CA ASP A 176 -14.30 1.92 23.38
C ASP A 176 -13.18 2.90 23.02
N HIS A 177 -13.00 3.92 23.85
CA HIS A 177 -11.87 4.84 23.80
C HIS A 177 -10.74 4.31 24.68
N ILE A 178 -9.60 4.02 24.07
CA ILE A 178 -8.37 3.53 24.71
C ILE A 178 -7.33 4.65 24.63
N VAL A 179 -7.28 5.48 25.66
CA VAL A 179 -6.36 6.63 25.73
C VAL A 179 -5.01 6.18 26.26
N ILE A 180 -4.03 6.01 25.37
CA ILE A 180 -2.68 5.59 25.71
C ILE A 180 -1.80 6.82 25.95
N PHE A 181 -1.27 6.95 27.16
CA PHE A 181 -0.36 8.03 27.53
C PHE A 181 1.01 7.81 26.91
N ASN A 182 1.65 8.88 26.43
CA ASN A 182 2.91 8.78 25.69
C ASN A 182 4.13 8.60 26.61
N ALA A 183 4.15 7.48 27.32
CA ALA A 183 5.22 7.05 28.20
C ALA A 183 5.26 5.51 28.27
N THR A 184 6.45 4.94 28.28
CA THR A 184 6.67 3.51 28.46
C THR A 184 7.96 3.25 29.24
N PRO A 185 7.95 2.36 30.24
CA PRO A 185 9.14 2.00 30.98
C PRO A 185 10.03 1.06 30.15
N SER A 186 11.34 1.32 30.11
CA SER A 186 12.35 0.45 29.49
C SER A 186 12.99 -0.48 30.52
N ALA A 187 13.60 -1.57 30.05
CA ALA A 187 14.39 -2.48 30.88
C ALA A 187 15.57 -1.77 31.58
N SER A 188 16.01 -0.62 31.08
CA SER A 188 17.05 0.22 31.69
C SER A 188 16.60 0.96 32.96
N GLY A 189 15.32 0.88 33.33
CA GLY A 189 14.73 1.60 34.46
C GLY A 189 14.31 3.05 34.14
N ASN A 190 14.66 3.56 32.96
CA ASN A 190 14.19 4.86 32.48
C ASN A 190 12.86 4.74 31.73
N ASN A 191 12.12 5.84 31.73
CA ASN A 191 10.87 5.99 31.00
C ASN A 191 11.07 6.81 29.72
N TYR A 192 10.50 6.34 28.62
CA TYR A 192 10.65 6.92 27.29
C TYR A 192 9.29 7.20 26.64
N ALA A 193 9.28 8.08 25.64
CA ALA A 193 8.12 8.23 24.78
C ALA A 193 7.90 6.97 23.92
N ILE A 194 6.65 6.62 23.68
CA ILE A 194 6.27 5.47 22.84
C ILE A 194 6.48 5.85 21.37
N GLU A 195 7.06 4.93 20.59
CA GLU A 195 7.16 5.03 19.14
C GLU A 195 5.84 4.62 18.48
N PHE A 196 4.87 5.54 18.49
CA PHE A 196 3.53 5.28 17.94
C PHE A 196 3.53 5.04 16.42
N GLY A 197 4.57 5.43 15.68
CA GLY A 197 4.68 5.10 14.25
C GLY A 197 4.66 3.59 14.00
N GLU A 198 5.37 2.83 14.85
CA GLU A 198 5.33 1.36 14.84
C GLU A 198 3.96 0.81 15.22
N PHE A 199 3.28 1.48 16.16
CA PHE A 199 1.95 1.09 16.59
C PHE A 199 0.91 1.22 15.46
N TYR A 200 0.92 2.35 14.73
CA TYR A 200 0.00 2.58 13.62
C TYR A 200 0.16 1.57 12.48
N LYS A 201 1.39 1.09 12.23
CA LYS A 201 1.66 0.04 11.23
C LYS A 201 0.90 -1.27 11.56
N ARG A 202 0.56 -1.51 12.83
CA ARG A 202 -0.07 -2.74 13.33
C ARG A 202 -1.59 -2.64 13.55
N CYS A 203 -2.23 -1.48 13.35
CA CYS A 203 -3.67 -1.32 13.58
C CYS A 203 -4.55 -2.33 12.81
N LYS A 204 -4.14 -2.74 11.60
CA LYS A 204 -4.84 -3.78 10.82
C LYS A 204 -4.80 -5.13 11.51
N TYR A 205 -3.64 -5.52 12.03
CA TYR A 205 -3.46 -6.76 12.78
C TYR A 205 -4.30 -6.75 14.06
N ILE A 206 -4.22 -5.67 14.85
CA ILE A 206 -5.00 -5.54 16.08
C ILE A 206 -6.51 -5.57 15.77
N THR A 207 -6.95 -4.93 14.68
CA THR A 207 -8.35 -5.00 14.23
C THR A 207 -8.75 -6.43 13.86
N ALA A 208 -7.88 -7.21 13.21
CA ALA A 208 -8.14 -8.61 12.87
C ALA A 208 -8.24 -9.48 14.13
N VAL A 209 -7.36 -9.27 15.13
CA VAL A 209 -7.42 -9.95 16.44
C VAL A 209 -8.76 -9.70 17.13
N TYR A 210 -9.19 -8.43 17.18
CA TYR A 210 -10.49 -8.04 17.74
C TYR A 210 -11.66 -8.71 17.00
N ARG A 211 -11.66 -8.62 15.66
CA ARG A 211 -12.74 -9.17 14.83
C ARG A 211 -12.85 -10.69 14.95
N ASP A 212 -11.72 -11.39 14.96
CA ASP A 212 -11.70 -12.86 15.11
C ASP A 212 -12.26 -13.30 16.46
N GLU A 213 -11.84 -12.66 17.56
CA GLU A 213 -12.37 -13.01 18.89
C GLU A 213 -13.86 -12.68 19.01
N LEU A 214 -14.30 -11.51 18.51
CA LEU A 214 -15.71 -11.14 18.51
C LEU A 214 -16.55 -12.14 17.69
N ALA A 215 -16.08 -12.53 16.50
CA ALA A 215 -16.77 -13.49 15.65
C ALA A 215 -16.85 -14.88 16.31
N LYS A 216 -15.75 -15.34 16.91
CA LYS A 216 -15.68 -16.60 17.65
C LYS A 216 -16.69 -16.64 18.79
N GLU A 217 -16.76 -15.56 19.58
CA GLU A 217 -17.70 -15.46 20.71
C GLU A 217 -19.14 -15.43 20.22
N ALA A 218 -19.44 -14.71 19.15
CA ALA A 218 -20.79 -14.68 18.59
C ALA A 218 -21.24 -16.00 17.97
N ILE A 219 -20.34 -16.73 17.29
CA ILE A 219 -20.63 -18.10 16.81
C ILE A 219 -20.93 -19.03 17.99
N LYS A 220 -20.14 -18.96 19.08
CA LYS A 220 -20.41 -19.70 20.32
C LYS A 220 -21.74 -19.29 20.96
N GLY A 221 -22.11 -18.01 20.84
CA GLY A 221 -23.39 -17.45 21.25
C GLY A 221 -24.55 -17.75 20.30
N GLY A 222 -24.36 -18.63 19.31
CA GLY A 222 -25.40 -19.11 18.40
C GLY A 222 -25.73 -18.21 17.21
N TYR A 223 -25.02 -17.09 17.05
CA TYR A 223 -25.19 -16.21 15.88
C TYR A 223 -24.58 -16.82 14.62
N GLU A 224 -25.28 -16.63 13.50
CA GLU A 224 -24.70 -16.82 12.19
C GLU A 224 -24.03 -15.54 11.70
N ILE A 225 -22.80 -15.69 11.19
CA ILE A 225 -21.97 -14.57 10.76
C ILE A 225 -21.67 -14.71 9.26
N GLU A 226 -21.61 -13.56 8.59
CA GLU A 226 -21.03 -13.39 7.27
C GLU A 226 -19.94 -12.32 7.29
N ILE A 227 -19.15 -12.23 6.22
CA ILE A 227 -18.05 -11.27 6.11
C ILE A 227 -18.42 -10.23 5.07
N ASP A 228 -18.39 -8.95 5.45
CA ASP A 228 -18.63 -7.84 4.52
C ASP A 228 -17.44 -7.61 3.56
N ASP A 229 -17.62 -6.71 2.60
CA ASP A 229 -16.59 -6.35 1.62
C ASP A 229 -15.31 -5.75 2.26
N GLN A 230 -15.41 -5.28 3.51
CA GLN A 230 -14.32 -4.70 4.29
C GLN A 230 -13.69 -5.71 5.25
N GLY A 231 -14.05 -7.00 5.15
CA GLY A 231 -13.53 -8.07 5.99
C GLY A 231 -14.00 -7.99 7.44
N ALA A 232 -15.09 -7.30 7.73
CA ALA A 232 -15.69 -7.27 9.08
C ALA A 232 -16.74 -8.38 9.20
N PRO A 233 -16.80 -9.08 10.35
CA PRO A 233 -17.91 -9.96 10.62
C PRO A 233 -19.20 -9.14 10.77
N GLN A 234 -20.27 -9.58 10.14
CA GLN A 234 -21.64 -9.07 10.32
C GLN A 234 -22.56 -10.23 10.69
N ILE A 235 -23.60 -9.96 11.46
CA ILE A 235 -24.65 -10.94 11.74
C ILE A 235 -25.50 -11.08 10.47
N LYS A 236 -25.73 -12.31 10.00
CA LYS A 236 -26.47 -12.55 8.75
C LYS A 236 -27.87 -11.95 8.78
N ASN A 237 -28.40 -11.59 7.61
CA ASN A 237 -29.74 -11.04 7.41
C ASN A 237 -29.96 -9.68 8.11
N THR A 238 -28.93 -8.81 8.11
CA THR A 238 -28.98 -7.48 8.73
C THR A 238 -28.55 -6.35 7.78
N GLU A 239 -28.32 -6.63 6.50
CA GLU A 239 -27.66 -5.71 5.57
C GLU A 239 -28.44 -4.42 5.30
N ASP A 240 -29.76 -4.48 5.14
CA ASP A 240 -30.63 -3.31 5.00
C ASP A 240 -30.77 -2.53 6.32
N ILE A 241 -30.69 -3.19 7.47
CA ILE A 241 -30.71 -2.57 8.80
C ILE A 241 -29.39 -1.83 9.06
N ILE A 242 -28.25 -2.43 8.68
CA ILE A 242 -26.95 -1.77 8.70
C ILE A 242 -27.01 -0.50 7.83
N ARG A 243 -27.57 -0.59 6.62
CA ARG A 243 -27.72 0.57 5.72
C ARG A 243 -28.61 1.66 6.34
N HIS A 244 -29.72 1.28 7.00
CA HIS A 244 -30.60 2.22 7.69
C HIS A 244 -29.82 3.08 8.71
N PHE A 245 -29.06 2.44 9.61
CA PHE A 245 -28.26 3.13 10.62
C PHE A 245 -26.88 3.62 10.13
N SER A 246 -26.52 3.45 8.86
CA SER A 246 -25.25 3.95 8.31
C SER A 246 -25.44 5.09 7.29
N GLY A 247 -26.58 5.09 6.58
CA GLY A 247 -26.89 6.12 5.58
C GLY A 247 -27.11 7.51 6.18
N ARG A 248 -27.68 7.57 7.39
CA ARG A 248 -27.99 8.83 8.08
C ARG A 248 -26.73 9.53 8.59
N THR A 249 -25.75 8.79 9.13
CA THR A 249 -24.41 9.33 9.44
C THR A 249 -23.73 9.96 8.21
N ARG A 250 -23.77 9.30 7.04
CA ARG A 250 -23.17 9.82 5.81
C ARG A 250 -23.82 11.11 5.33
N ILE A 251 -25.15 11.20 5.40
CA ILE A 251 -25.89 12.43 5.05
C ILE A 251 -25.45 13.59 5.94
N ILE A 252 -25.33 13.36 7.25
CA ILE A 252 -24.91 14.37 8.23
C ILE A 252 -23.46 14.79 7.99
N GLU A 253 -22.54 13.86 7.76
CA GLU A 253 -21.14 14.14 7.46
C GLU A 253 -20.97 14.94 6.17
N ASP A 254 -21.68 14.56 5.10
CA ASP A 254 -21.68 15.30 3.83
C ASP A 254 -22.23 16.72 4.02
N HIS A 255 -23.24 16.91 4.88
CA HIS A 255 -23.80 18.23 5.19
C HIS A 255 -22.84 19.09 6.01
N VAL A 256 -22.27 18.54 7.09
CA VAL A 256 -21.26 19.22 7.92
C VAL A 256 -20.09 19.68 7.07
N LYS A 257 -19.63 18.83 6.16
CA LYS A 257 -18.52 19.14 5.28
C LYS A 257 -18.85 20.26 4.29
N ARG A 258 -20.05 20.27 3.69
CA ARG A 258 -20.50 21.37 2.81
C ARG A 258 -20.53 22.71 3.55
N ILE A 259 -21.02 22.72 4.78
CA ILE A 259 -21.05 23.93 5.63
C ILE A 259 -19.61 24.39 5.94
N GLU A 260 -18.73 23.47 6.35
CA GLU A 260 -17.30 23.76 6.60
C GLU A 260 -16.60 24.36 5.36
N ASP A 261 -16.88 23.82 4.17
CA ASP A 261 -16.33 24.30 2.90
C ASP A 261 -16.85 25.72 2.55
N GLU A 262 -18.13 26.00 2.81
CA GLU A 262 -18.73 27.32 2.54
C GLU A 262 -18.25 28.41 3.51
N ILE A 263 -18.14 28.09 4.81
CA ILE A 263 -17.68 29.05 5.83
C ILE A 263 -16.15 29.15 5.92
N GLY A 264 -15.42 28.17 5.39
CA GLY A 264 -13.95 28.13 5.39
C GLY A 264 -13.32 27.84 6.76
N THR A 265 -14.09 27.31 7.71
CA THR A 265 -13.66 27.03 9.10
C THR A 265 -14.21 25.67 9.55
N VAL A 266 -13.40 24.91 10.28
CA VAL A 266 -13.81 23.62 10.85
C VAL A 266 -14.73 23.84 12.03
N LEU A 267 -15.87 23.15 12.05
CA LEU A 267 -16.87 23.29 13.11
C LEU A 267 -16.42 22.60 14.40
N SER A 268 -16.76 23.22 15.53
CA SER A 268 -16.56 22.61 16.85
C SER A 268 -17.47 21.40 17.04
N ASN A 269 -17.10 20.50 17.97
CA ASN A 269 -17.93 19.32 18.26
C ASN A 269 -19.36 19.70 18.69
N SER A 270 -19.52 20.80 19.43
CA SER A 270 -20.82 21.33 19.85
C SER A 270 -21.66 21.82 18.65
N GLN A 271 -21.02 22.49 17.68
CA GLN A 271 -21.68 22.96 16.46
C GLN A 271 -22.08 21.81 15.51
N LYS A 272 -21.20 20.81 15.37
CA LYS A 272 -21.53 19.58 14.61
C LYS A 272 -22.70 18.83 15.23
N LYS A 273 -22.77 18.81 16.57
CA LYS A 273 -23.88 18.19 17.32
C LYS A 273 -25.20 18.93 17.08
N LEU A 274 -25.20 20.27 17.10
CA LEU A 274 -26.35 21.10 16.73
C LEU A 274 -26.85 20.82 15.30
N ILE A 275 -25.95 20.68 14.33
CA ILE A 275 -26.29 20.35 12.94
C ILE A 275 -26.88 18.94 12.83
N SER A 276 -26.30 17.96 13.53
CA SER A 276 -26.83 16.59 13.61
C SER A 276 -28.28 16.58 14.13
N PHE A 277 -28.59 17.34 15.18
CA PHE A 277 -29.96 17.47 15.68
C PHE A 277 -30.89 18.14 14.65
N ALA A 278 -30.42 19.17 13.94
CA ALA A 278 -31.18 19.86 12.91
C ALA A 278 -31.49 18.99 11.68
N THR A 279 -30.66 17.99 11.37
CA THR A 279 -30.93 17.02 10.28
C THR A 279 -32.12 16.07 10.55
N ARG A 280 -32.89 16.29 11.63
CA ARG A 280 -34.26 15.79 11.80
C ARG A 280 -35.31 16.56 10.96
N GLY A 281 -34.89 17.48 10.10
CA GLY A 281 -35.75 18.25 9.20
C GLY A 281 -35.04 19.44 8.55
N PHE A 282 -33.79 19.28 8.12
CA PHE A 282 -33.02 20.36 7.51
C PHE A 282 -33.53 20.66 6.09
N ASP A 283 -33.92 21.91 5.86
CA ASP A 283 -34.37 22.43 4.57
C ASP A 283 -33.22 23.20 3.90
N GLU A 284 -32.61 22.56 2.89
CA GLU A 284 -31.45 23.08 2.15
C GLU A 284 -31.77 24.38 1.40
N ASP A 285 -33.01 24.50 0.90
CA ASP A 285 -33.48 25.68 0.17
C ASP A 285 -33.65 26.86 1.12
N LYS A 286 -34.07 26.60 2.36
CA LYS A 286 -34.20 27.62 3.40
C LYS A 286 -32.85 28.13 3.92
N PHE A 287 -31.85 27.27 4.04
CA PHE A 287 -30.48 27.70 4.35
C PHE A 287 -29.89 28.59 3.25
N LYS A 288 -30.03 28.16 1.99
CA LYS A 288 -29.57 28.95 0.83
C LYS A 288 -30.32 30.28 0.72
N SER A 289 -31.63 30.29 1.02
CA SER A 289 -32.44 31.50 1.06
C SER A 289 -31.93 32.48 2.12
N LEU A 290 -31.75 32.03 3.37
CA LEU A 290 -31.22 32.87 4.46
C LEU A 290 -29.81 33.38 4.17
N TYR A 291 -28.95 32.56 3.57
CA TYR A 291 -27.60 32.96 3.18
C TYR A 291 -27.63 34.02 2.06
N ASN A 292 -28.50 33.86 1.06
CA ASN A 292 -28.65 34.82 -0.03
C ASN A 292 -29.32 36.13 0.41
N GLU A 293 -30.30 36.08 1.30
CA GLU A 293 -30.91 37.27 1.93
C GLU A 293 -29.90 38.03 2.79
N ALA A 294 -29.10 37.33 3.60
CA ALA A 294 -28.07 37.94 4.43
C ALA A 294 -26.97 38.62 3.58
N LYS A 295 -26.62 38.03 2.44
CA LYS A 295 -25.66 38.59 1.47
C LYS A 295 -26.17 39.87 0.78
N ASN A 296 -27.49 40.01 0.63
CA ASN A 296 -28.11 41.17 -0.03
C ASN A 296 -28.54 42.28 0.95
N GLY A 297 -28.57 42.00 2.26
CA GLY A 297 -29.25 42.87 3.25
C GLY A 297 -28.38 43.62 4.25
N ARG A 298 -27.13 43.24 4.55
CA ARG A 298 -26.22 43.90 5.52
C ARG A 298 -24.77 43.36 5.38
N ASN A 299 -23.77 44.11 5.86
CA ASN A 299 -22.36 43.66 5.96
C ASN A 299 -22.18 42.56 7.04
N TRP A 300 -22.63 41.35 6.76
CA TRP A 300 -22.36 40.18 7.60
C TRP A 300 -21.02 39.56 7.21
N THR A 301 -20.14 39.30 8.17
CA THR A 301 -19.04 38.36 7.97
C THR A 301 -19.59 36.93 7.94
N LYS A 302 -18.94 36.01 7.22
CA LYS A 302 -19.33 34.58 7.17
C LYS A 302 -19.51 33.99 8.58
N GLU A 303 -18.66 34.38 9.51
CA GLU A 303 -18.69 33.96 10.91
C GLU A 303 -19.91 34.52 11.68
N SER A 304 -20.27 35.79 11.46
CA SER A 304 -21.46 36.37 12.09
C SER A 304 -22.76 35.75 11.59
N PHE A 305 -22.85 35.44 10.29
CA PHE A 305 -24.01 34.74 9.72
C PHE A 305 -24.11 33.33 10.29
N PHE A 306 -22.99 32.60 10.31
CA PHE A 306 -22.96 31.24 10.82
C PHE A 306 -23.34 31.17 12.30
N ASN A 307 -22.88 32.13 13.12
CA ASN A 307 -23.30 32.23 14.52
C ASN A 307 -24.79 32.53 14.67
N GLU A 308 -25.38 33.32 13.80
CA GLU A 308 -26.81 33.62 13.84
C GLU A 308 -27.67 32.44 13.34
N TYR A 309 -27.20 31.74 12.31
CA TYR A 309 -27.77 30.48 11.85
C TYR A 309 -27.72 29.40 12.94
N LEU A 310 -26.60 29.31 13.69
CA LEU A 310 -26.49 28.43 14.84
C LEU A 310 -27.43 28.80 15.98
N LYS A 311 -27.67 30.09 16.27
CA LYS A 311 -28.69 30.52 17.24
C LYS A 311 -30.10 30.22 16.77
N PHE A 312 -30.36 30.30 15.46
CA PHE A 312 -31.64 29.92 14.88
C PHE A 312 -31.87 28.40 15.01
N ILE A 313 -30.87 27.60 14.63
CA ILE A 313 -30.90 26.16 14.87
C ILE A 313 -31.05 25.87 16.37
N SER A 314 -30.32 26.60 17.24
CA SER A 314 -30.42 26.39 18.68
C SER A 314 -31.84 26.61 19.16
N ARG A 315 -32.51 27.69 18.71
CA ARG A 315 -33.91 27.99 19.04
C ARG A 315 -34.90 26.96 18.48
N ALA A 316 -34.66 26.43 17.28
CA ALA A 316 -35.46 25.33 16.72
C ALA A 316 -35.19 23.99 17.46
N SER A 317 -33.96 23.78 17.93
CA SER A 317 -33.57 22.65 18.77
C SER A 317 -33.99 22.81 20.22
N ASP A 318 -34.22 24.02 20.72
CA ASP A 318 -34.75 24.26 22.08
C ASP A 318 -36.21 23.81 22.20
N SER A 319 -36.93 23.71 21.08
CA SER A 319 -38.23 23.03 20.99
C SER A 319 -38.15 21.50 20.74
N GLY A 320 -36.95 20.93 20.64
CA GLY A 320 -36.75 19.54 20.19
C GLY A 320 -35.51 18.79 20.73
N LEU A 321 -34.80 19.34 21.72
CA LEU A 321 -33.84 18.62 22.55
C LEU A 321 -34.66 17.81 23.54
N VAL A 322 -35.12 16.65 23.08
CA VAL A 322 -35.68 15.66 24.00
C VAL A 322 -34.53 15.20 24.90
N GLU A 323 -34.56 15.60 26.18
CA GLU A 323 -33.87 14.87 27.25
C GLU A 323 -34.36 13.42 27.17
N ALA A 324 -33.60 12.53 26.52
CA ALA A 324 -33.99 11.15 26.27
C ALA A 324 -33.09 10.22 27.10
N THR A 325 -33.72 9.43 27.97
CA THR A 325 -33.06 8.38 28.74
C THR A 325 -32.58 7.25 27.81
N THR A 326 -31.68 6.38 28.29
CA THR A 326 -31.25 5.19 27.52
C THR A 326 -32.44 4.36 27.01
N PRO A 327 -33.50 4.10 27.81
CA PRO A 327 -34.74 3.51 27.33
C PRO A 327 -35.41 4.28 26.17
N ASP A 328 -35.53 5.62 26.27
CA ASP A 328 -36.23 6.43 25.26
C ASP A 328 -35.54 6.38 23.89
N VAL A 329 -34.20 6.38 23.90
CA VAL A 329 -33.43 6.29 22.66
C VAL A 329 -33.52 4.89 22.06
N ILE A 330 -33.47 3.83 22.88
CA ILE A 330 -33.69 2.46 22.41
C ILE A 330 -35.09 2.35 21.79
N GLU A 331 -36.11 2.91 22.43
CA GLU A 331 -37.47 2.94 21.91
C GLU A 331 -37.55 3.69 20.57
N ASN A 332 -36.88 4.84 20.46
CA ASN A 332 -36.81 5.60 19.22
C ASN A 332 -36.08 4.85 18.09
N GLN A 333 -35.01 4.13 18.42
CA GLN A 333 -34.29 3.26 17.47
C GLN A 333 -35.17 2.11 16.99
N LYS A 334 -35.97 1.50 17.89
CA LYS A 334 -36.96 0.47 17.51
C LYS A 334 -38.04 1.06 16.61
N LYS A 335 -38.59 2.23 16.95
CA LYS A 335 -39.61 2.93 16.16
C LYS A 335 -39.12 3.39 14.78
N SER A 336 -37.81 3.58 14.59
CA SER A 336 -37.28 3.98 13.29
C SER A 336 -37.17 2.83 12.29
N LEU A 337 -37.23 1.58 12.76
CA LEU A 337 -37.22 0.37 11.92
C LEU A 337 -38.63 0.03 11.42
N SER A 338 -38.72 -0.63 10.27
CA SER A 338 -40.00 -1.23 9.86
C SER A 338 -40.36 -2.41 10.77
N GLU A 339 -41.66 -2.73 10.84
CA GLU A 339 -42.15 -3.87 11.61
C GLU A 339 -41.46 -5.19 11.18
N GLU A 340 -41.29 -5.38 9.87
CA GLU A 340 -40.56 -6.52 9.29
C GLU A 340 -39.10 -6.58 9.76
N GLN A 341 -38.40 -5.43 9.79
CA GLN A 341 -37.02 -5.35 10.25
C GLN A 341 -36.89 -5.69 11.74
N LEU A 342 -37.80 -5.16 12.57
CA LEU A 342 -37.79 -5.42 14.00
C LEU A 342 -38.08 -6.88 14.33
N MET A 343 -39.14 -7.46 13.73
CA MET A 343 -39.47 -8.89 13.87
C MET A 343 -38.30 -9.78 13.44
N ARG A 344 -37.60 -9.41 12.37
CA ARG A 344 -36.42 -10.16 11.90
C ARG A 344 -35.27 -10.11 12.91
N LEU A 345 -34.99 -8.96 13.52
CA LEU A 345 -33.96 -8.86 14.56
C LEU A 345 -34.33 -9.70 15.79
N GLU A 346 -35.58 -9.64 16.24
CA GLU A 346 -36.06 -10.42 17.39
C GLU A 346 -35.97 -11.92 17.12
N TYR A 347 -36.35 -12.35 15.92
CA TYR A 347 -36.18 -13.74 15.47
C TYR A 347 -34.71 -14.17 15.47
N ILE A 348 -33.80 -13.35 14.93
CA ILE A 348 -32.35 -13.63 14.93
C ILE A 348 -31.85 -13.81 16.38
N LEU A 349 -32.26 -12.94 17.31
CA LEU A 349 -31.89 -13.02 18.72
C LEU A 349 -32.39 -14.33 19.34
N GLU A 350 -33.67 -14.66 19.17
CA GLU A 350 -34.28 -15.88 19.70
C GLU A 350 -33.57 -17.14 19.19
N GLN A 351 -33.33 -17.21 17.88
CA GLN A 351 -32.60 -18.34 17.27
C GLN A 351 -31.18 -18.46 17.81
N SER A 352 -30.49 -17.33 18.03
CA SER A 352 -29.13 -17.35 18.59
C SER A 352 -29.11 -17.94 20.01
N ILE A 353 -30.05 -17.54 20.86
CA ILE A 353 -30.16 -18.05 22.24
C ILE A 353 -30.46 -19.55 22.23
N ARG A 354 -31.37 -19.99 21.36
CA ARG A 354 -31.73 -21.40 21.23
C ARG A 354 -30.55 -22.25 20.79
N ARG A 355 -29.77 -21.78 19.81
CA ARG A 355 -28.56 -22.46 19.32
C ARG A 355 -27.45 -22.49 20.37
N GLU A 356 -27.23 -21.38 21.09
CA GLU A 356 -26.27 -21.34 22.20
C GLU A 356 -26.61 -22.41 23.25
N TYR A 357 -27.89 -22.54 23.61
CA TYR A 357 -28.34 -23.56 24.57
C TYR A 357 -28.08 -24.97 24.04
N GLN A 358 -28.48 -25.27 22.80
CA GLN A 358 -28.23 -26.57 22.15
C GLN A 358 -26.74 -26.92 22.14
N MET A 359 -25.88 -25.98 21.73
CA MET A 359 -24.43 -26.16 21.70
C MET A 359 -23.81 -26.40 23.09
N LYS A 360 -24.37 -25.82 24.16
CA LYS A 360 -23.94 -26.06 25.54
C LYS A 360 -24.35 -27.44 26.04
N THR A 361 -25.53 -27.92 25.67
CA THR A 361 -26.03 -29.26 26.07
C THR A 361 -25.35 -30.41 25.33
N GLU A 362 -24.78 -30.18 24.15
CA GLU A 362 -24.13 -31.19 23.31
C GLU A 362 -22.60 -31.35 23.53
N GLN A 363 -22.00 -30.72 24.54
CA GLN A 363 -20.54 -30.59 24.65
C GLN A 363 -19.76 -31.90 24.89
N SER A 364 -19.27 -32.50 23.79
CA SER A 364 -17.84 -32.84 23.57
C SER A 364 -17.66 -33.39 22.15
N GLU A 365 -16.86 -32.73 21.31
CA GLU A 365 -16.14 -33.25 20.10
C GLU A 365 -16.28 -32.44 18.80
N ARG A 366 -17.15 -31.44 18.66
CA ARG A 366 -17.31 -30.75 17.35
C ARG A 366 -17.27 -29.23 17.38
N ILE A 367 -16.23 -28.64 17.96
CA ILE A 367 -15.68 -27.44 17.31
C ILE A 367 -14.64 -27.98 16.34
N SER A 368 -15.07 -28.18 15.09
CA SER A 368 -14.23 -28.58 13.96
C SER A 368 -12.86 -27.97 14.12
N SER A 369 -11.83 -28.81 14.22
CA SER A 369 -10.43 -28.43 14.22
C SER A 369 -10.16 -27.70 12.91
N HIS A 370 -10.42 -26.39 12.89
CA HIS A 370 -10.05 -25.56 11.77
C HIS A 370 -8.57 -25.79 11.53
N ASN A 371 -8.24 -26.21 10.31
CA ASN A 371 -6.89 -26.60 9.99
C ASN A 371 -6.04 -25.32 9.98
N LEU A 372 -5.43 -25.00 11.11
CA LEU A 372 -4.56 -23.85 11.27
C LEU A 372 -3.50 -23.83 10.16
N ARG A 373 -2.98 -25.02 9.79
CA ARG A 373 -2.04 -25.18 8.67
C ARG A 373 -2.60 -24.63 7.37
N GLU A 374 -3.85 -24.92 7.02
CA GLU A 374 -4.48 -24.40 5.80
C GLU A 374 -4.46 -22.86 5.75
N SER A 375 -4.72 -22.20 6.89
CA SER A 375 -4.73 -20.73 6.94
C SER A 375 -3.33 -20.12 6.96
N MET A 376 -2.38 -20.80 7.59
CA MET A 376 -0.96 -20.43 7.57
C MET A 376 -0.38 -20.58 6.15
N ASP A 377 -0.69 -21.68 5.45
CA ASP A 377 -0.30 -21.91 4.06
C ASP A 377 -0.99 -20.92 3.11
N TYR A 378 -2.29 -20.64 3.30
CA TYR A 378 -2.98 -19.59 2.56
C TYR A 378 -2.29 -18.23 2.70
N SER A 379 -1.92 -17.84 3.93
CA SER A 379 -1.21 -16.59 4.19
C SER A 379 0.18 -16.57 3.53
N LYS A 380 0.91 -17.70 3.58
CA LYS A 380 2.20 -17.89 2.93
C LYS A 380 2.07 -17.67 1.42
N ASP A 381 1.17 -18.40 0.77
CA ASP A 381 0.98 -18.33 -0.67
C ASP A 381 0.43 -16.98 -1.13
N HIS A 382 -0.44 -16.34 -0.32
CA HIS A 382 -0.97 -15.01 -0.61
C HIS A 382 0.11 -13.93 -0.61
N HIS A 383 0.94 -13.87 0.45
CA HIS A 383 1.94 -12.81 0.59
C HIS A 383 3.17 -13.03 -0.28
N PHE A 384 3.70 -14.26 -0.27
CA PHE A 384 4.96 -14.56 -0.94
C PHE A 384 4.84 -14.73 -2.45
N GLU A 385 3.63 -14.66 -3.03
CA GLU A 385 3.46 -14.47 -4.47
C GLU A 385 4.06 -13.13 -4.96
N ARG A 386 3.98 -12.07 -4.14
CA ARG A 386 4.32 -10.68 -4.55
C ARG A 386 5.42 -10.03 -3.73
N LYS A 387 5.78 -10.60 -2.58
CA LYS A 387 6.79 -10.05 -1.67
C LYS A 387 7.81 -11.12 -1.30
N SER A 388 9.09 -10.76 -1.22
CA SER A 388 10.13 -11.68 -0.71
C SER A 388 10.19 -11.70 0.80
N VAL A 389 9.95 -10.54 1.42
CA VAL A 389 9.96 -10.32 2.87
C VAL A 389 8.68 -9.59 3.26
N ILE A 390 8.04 -10.04 4.33
CA ILE A 390 6.86 -9.42 4.93
C ILE A 390 7.04 -9.24 6.42
N LYS A 391 6.18 -8.42 7.04
CA LYS A 391 6.09 -8.33 8.49
C LYS A 391 5.24 -9.47 9.05
N ASP A 392 5.58 -9.95 10.23
CA ASP A 392 4.88 -11.07 10.88
C ASP A 392 3.41 -10.73 11.18
N TYR A 393 3.12 -9.47 11.53
CA TYR A 393 1.76 -9.01 11.74
C TYR A 393 0.92 -8.98 10.46
N ASP A 394 1.51 -8.76 9.27
CA ASP A 394 0.78 -8.86 7.99
C ASP A 394 0.39 -10.31 7.70
N TYR A 395 1.33 -11.23 7.97
CA TYR A 395 1.12 -12.67 7.87
C TYR A 395 -0.02 -13.13 8.80
N PHE A 396 0.05 -12.78 10.09
CA PHE A 396 -0.99 -13.15 11.05
C PHE A 396 -2.34 -12.47 10.80
N THR A 397 -2.35 -11.22 10.32
CA THR A 397 -3.60 -10.55 9.90
C THR A 397 -4.34 -11.37 8.85
N THR A 398 -3.61 -11.94 7.89
CA THR A 398 -4.20 -12.71 6.80
C THR A 398 -4.69 -14.06 7.27
N VAL A 399 -3.95 -14.71 8.17
CA VAL A 399 -4.41 -15.94 8.85
C VAL A 399 -5.73 -15.70 9.57
N LEU A 400 -5.80 -14.68 10.44
CA LEU A 400 -7.00 -14.34 11.22
C LEU A 400 -8.20 -13.99 10.34
N ASN A 401 -7.99 -13.24 9.25
CA ASN A 401 -9.06 -12.94 8.30
C ASN A 401 -9.52 -14.20 7.54
N HIS A 402 -8.61 -15.13 7.24
CA HIS A 402 -8.92 -16.36 6.54
C HIS A 402 -9.70 -17.34 7.43
N SER A 403 -9.34 -17.42 8.71
CA SER A 403 -9.92 -18.31 9.71
C SER A 403 -10.97 -17.66 10.61
N LEU A 404 -11.46 -16.47 10.24
CA LEU A 404 -12.28 -15.59 11.07
C LEU A 404 -13.40 -16.34 11.80
N GLY A 405 -13.39 -16.25 13.14
CA GLY A 405 -14.42 -16.82 14.00
C GLY A 405 -14.32 -18.32 14.25
N ARG A 406 -13.35 -19.02 13.62
CA ARG A 406 -13.14 -20.47 13.79
C ARG A 406 -12.27 -20.84 15.00
N GLY A 407 -11.98 -19.88 15.87
CA GLY A 407 -11.28 -20.12 17.14
C GLY A 407 -9.78 -20.28 17.00
N THR A 408 -9.14 -19.48 16.14
CA THR A 408 -7.68 -19.54 15.97
C THR A 408 -6.98 -18.98 17.20
N ASP A 409 -6.31 -19.84 17.96
CA ASP A 409 -5.52 -19.41 19.11
C ASP A 409 -4.22 -18.73 18.64
N LEU A 410 -4.02 -17.47 19.03
CA LEU A 410 -2.81 -16.70 18.74
C LEU A 410 -1.55 -17.40 19.23
N LYS A 411 -1.62 -18.10 20.37
CA LYS A 411 -0.50 -18.88 20.89
C LYS A 411 -0.18 -20.05 19.96
N MET A 412 -1.19 -20.78 19.50
CA MET A 412 -1.00 -21.84 18.50
C MET A 412 -0.45 -21.31 17.18
N MET A 413 -0.92 -20.15 16.69
CA MET A 413 -0.36 -19.51 15.48
C MET A 413 1.13 -19.20 15.64
N LYS A 414 1.51 -18.59 16.78
CA LYS A 414 2.89 -18.25 17.10
C LYS A 414 3.76 -19.51 17.21
N ASN A 415 3.27 -20.57 17.84
CA ASN A 415 3.96 -21.87 17.93
C ASN A 415 4.10 -22.56 16.56
N TYR A 416 3.05 -22.53 15.74
CA TYR A 416 3.08 -23.13 14.40
C TYR A 416 4.07 -22.41 13.48
N LEU A 417 4.17 -21.08 13.61
CA LEU A 417 5.20 -20.32 12.91
C LEU A 417 6.61 -20.77 13.32
N SER A 418 6.84 -21.05 14.61
CA SER A 418 8.12 -21.61 15.08
C SER A 418 8.41 -22.98 14.47
N TYR A 419 7.41 -23.86 14.37
CA TYR A 419 7.55 -25.15 13.69
C TYR A 419 7.91 -25.00 12.20
N MET A 420 7.26 -24.08 11.46
CA MET A 420 7.61 -23.81 10.06
C MET A 420 9.03 -23.26 9.88
N MET A 421 9.60 -22.65 10.93
CA MET A 421 11.00 -22.23 10.94
C MET A 421 11.94 -23.42 11.20
N GLU A 422 11.55 -24.35 12.08
CA GLU A 422 12.30 -25.59 12.36
C GLU A 422 12.32 -26.53 11.14
N ASP A 423 11.20 -26.64 10.43
CA ASP A 423 11.07 -27.41 9.17
C ASP A 423 11.67 -26.68 7.95
N ASN A 424 12.34 -25.56 8.18
CA ASN A 424 13.09 -24.80 7.18
C ASN A 424 12.22 -24.27 6.02
N GLU A 425 10.91 -24.14 6.19
CA GLU A 425 10.01 -23.52 5.20
C GLU A 425 10.12 -21.98 5.24
N LEU A 426 10.18 -21.41 6.45
CA LEU A 426 10.19 -19.97 6.70
C LEU A 426 11.44 -19.55 7.48
N ILE A 427 11.85 -18.29 7.26
CA ILE A 427 12.92 -17.63 7.98
C ILE A 427 12.32 -16.43 8.67
N LYS A 428 12.50 -16.29 9.99
CA LYS A 428 12.11 -15.11 10.74
C LYS A 428 13.32 -14.42 11.37
N ILE A 429 13.42 -13.10 11.17
CA ILE A 429 14.42 -12.24 11.80
C ILE A 429 13.68 -11.01 12.34
N LYS A 430 13.77 -10.77 13.66
CA LYS A 430 12.95 -9.77 14.36
C LYS A 430 11.45 -9.97 14.04
N ASP A 431 10.79 -8.95 13.47
CA ASP A 431 9.38 -8.96 13.08
C ASP A 431 9.18 -9.24 11.58
N GLU A 432 10.21 -9.68 10.87
CA GLU A 432 10.18 -9.95 9.43
C GLU A 432 10.27 -11.45 9.12
N ILE A 433 9.50 -11.87 8.13
CA ILE A 433 9.39 -13.25 7.67
C ILE A 433 9.72 -13.31 6.17
N ALA A 434 10.48 -14.32 5.77
CA ALA A 434 10.77 -14.69 4.39
C ALA A 434 10.58 -16.21 4.19
N THR A 435 10.49 -16.66 2.95
CA THR A 435 10.53 -18.10 2.65
C THR A 435 11.97 -18.56 2.38
N LYS A 436 12.27 -19.80 2.74
CA LYS A 436 13.54 -20.42 2.39
C LYS A 436 13.72 -20.55 0.87
N LYS A 437 12.64 -20.86 0.16
CA LYS A 437 12.60 -20.92 -1.31
C LYS A 437 13.07 -19.62 -1.97
N HIS A 438 12.63 -18.46 -1.47
CA HIS A 438 13.13 -17.19 -2.00
C HIS A 438 14.61 -17.00 -1.73
N LEU A 439 15.11 -17.33 -0.53
CA LEU A 439 16.55 -17.28 -0.24
C LEU A 439 17.36 -18.16 -1.21
N GLU A 440 16.88 -19.38 -1.47
CA GLU A 440 17.52 -20.31 -2.41
C GLU A 440 17.55 -19.74 -3.82
N GLN A 441 16.45 -19.17 -4.30
CA GLN A 441 16.40 -18.53 -5.61
C GLN A 441 17.34 -17.31 -5.69
N GLU A 442 17.42 -16.49 -4.64
CA GLU A 442 18.35 -15.34 -4.59
C GLU A 442 19.81 -15.80 -4.61
N LEU A 443 20.14 -16.89 -3.90
CA LEU A 443 21.49 -17.49 -3.93
C LEU A 443 21.80 -18.13 -5.29
N ASN A 444 20.81 -18.78 -5.91
CA ASN A 444 20.97 -19.44 -7.21
C ASN A 444 21.37 -18.46 -8.30
N ILE A 445 20.66 -17.34 -8.46
CA ILE A 445 20.98 -16.35 -9.49
C ILE A 445 22.42 -15.79 -9.33
N ILE A 446 22.88 -15.61 -8.09
CA ILE A 446 24.26 -15.20 -7.80
C ILE A 446 25.24 -16.31 -8.18
N ASN A 447 24.95 -17.56 -7.82
CA ASN A 447 25.81 -18.70 -8.13
C ASN A 447 25.88 -18.98 -9.64
N TYR A 448 24.80 -18.76 -10.38
CA TYR A 448 24.78 -18.91 -11.84
C TYR A 448 25.77 -17.95 -12.50
N ILE A 449 25.83 -16.71 -12.04
CA ILE A 449 26.79 -15.72 -12.53
C ILE A 449 28.22 -16.13 -12.15
N LYS A 450 28.45 -16.51 -10.89
CA LYS A 450 29.77 -16.94 -10.41
C LYS A 450 30.31 -18.13 -11.22
N GLU A 451 29.49 -19.15 -11.41
CA GLU A 451 29.84 -20.36 -12.17
C GLU A 451 29.81 -20.14 -13.69
N GLY A 452 29.24 -19.03 -14.15
CA GLY A 452 29.18 -18.62 -15.55
C GLY A 452 30.41 -17.88 -16.06
N LYS A 453 31.35 -17.52 -15.17
CA LYS A 453 32.55 -16.77 -15.54
C LYS A 453 33.49 -17.56 -16.45
N ASN A 454 34.08 -16.88 -17.43
CA ASN A 454 35.09 -17.43 -18.35
C ASN A 454 34.69 -18.76 -19.01
N LYS A 455 33.40 -18.97 -19.29
CA LYS A 455 32.88 -20.22 -19.88
C LYS A 455 32.88 -20.24 -21.40
N PHE A 456 32.94 -19.06 -22.02
CA PHE A 456 32.83 -18.89 -23.46
C PHE A 456 34.05 -18.17 -24.01
N LYS A 457 34.33 -18.30 -25.31
CA LYS A 457 35.30 -17.42 -26.01
C LYS A 457 34.58 -16.18 -26.52
N GLY A 458 35.23 -15.01 -26.66
CA GLY A 458 34.60 -13.84 -27.28
C GLY A 458 33.88 -14.14 -28.62
N ILE A 459 32.80 -13.41 -28.91
CA ILE A 459 31.94 -13.63 -30.09
C ILE A 459 32.64 -13.24 -31.41
N LEU A 460 33.65 -12.36 -31.32
CA LEU A 460 34.36 -11.83 -32.48
C LEU A 460 35.28 -12.88 -33.12
N LYS A 461 34.93 -13.29 -34.34
CA LYS A 461 35.83 -14.03 -35.25
C LYS A 461 36.56 -13.11 -36.23
N LYS A 462 36.14 -11.84 -36.33
CA LYS A 462 36.67 -10.77 -37.19
C LYS A 462 36.56 -9.42 -36.47
N ASP A 463 37.27 -8.40 -36.95
CA ASP A 463 37.11 -7.01 -36.50
C ASP A 463 35.67 -6.53 -36.79
N PHE A 464 34.87 -6.36 -35.74
CA PHE A 464 33.51 -5.82 -35.86
C PHE A 464 33.57 -4.29 -35.86
N ASN A 465 33.17 -3.69 -36.98
CA ASN A 465 33.01 -2.24 -37.07
C ASN A 465 31.64 -1.84 -36.55
N SER A 466 31.61 -1.33 -35.32
CA SER A 466 30.41 -0.73 -34.72
C SER A 466 30.01 0.56 -35.45
N SER A 467 28.72 0.89 -35.49
CA SER A 467 28.24 2.11 -36.15
C SER A 467 28.90 3.39 -35.63
N GLU A 468 29.31 4.28 -36.54
CA GLU A 468 29.84 5.62 -36.21
C GLU A 468 28.84 6.51 -35.46
N LYS A 469 27.54 6.21 -35.56
CA LYS A 469 26.47 6.93 -34.85
C LYS A 469 26.44 6.63 -33.34
N LEU A 470 27.13 5.59 -32.88
CA LEU A 470 27.23 5.29 -31.45
C LEU A 470 28.08 6.36 -30.77
N ASN A 471 27.67 6.78 -29.58
CA ASN A 471 28.56 7.58 -28.72
C ASN A 471 29.61 6.69 -28.05
N GLU A 472 30.62 7.31 -27.42
CA GLU A 472 31.73 6.57 -26.80
C GLU A 472 31.28 5.60 -25.71
N GLU A 473 30.32 5.96 -24.85
CA GLU A 473 29.78 5.05 -23.82
C GLU A 473 29.13 3.81 -24.46
N GLN A 474 28.40 4.00 -25.58
CA GLN A 474 27.75 2.92 -26.30
C GLN A 474 28.75 2.02 -27.04
N LYS A 475 29.78 2.59 -27.68
CA LYS A 475 30.85 1.82 -28.33
C LYS A 475 31.58 0.92 -27.33
N ILE A 476 31.94 1.48 -26.17
CA ILE A 476 32.57 0.71 -25.08
C ILE A 476 31.66 -0.44 -24.65
N ALA A 477 30.37 -0.16 -24.41
CA ALA A 477 29.41 -1.18 -24.00
C ALA A 477 29.26 -2.31 -25.03
N VAL A 478 29.16 -1.98 -26.32
CA VAL A 478 29.09 -2.98 -27.41
C VAL A 478 30.35 -3.85 -27.39
N ASN A 479 31.53 -3.24 -27.38
CA ASN A 479 32.82 -3.94 -27.42
C ASN A 479 33.05 -4.83 -26.18
N GLU A 480 32.69 -4.37 -24.99
CA GLU A 480 32.83 -5.15 -23.76
C GLU A 480 31.91 -6.37 -23.71
N ILE A 481 30.68 -6.25 -24.24
CA ILE A 481 29.68 -7.32 -24.25
C ILE A 481 30.05 -8.38 -25.30
N ILE A 482 30.38 -7.97 -26.53
CA ILE A 482 30.73 -8.93 -27.61
C ILE A 482 32.04 -9.67 -27.31
N SER A 483 32.97 -9.03 -26.59
CA SER A 483 34.26 -9.63 -26.21
C SER A 483 34.18 -10.44 -24.91
N SER A 484 33.03 -10.48 -24.24
CA SER A 484 32.90 -11.15 -22.95
C SER A 484 32.99 -12.67 -23.06
N GLU A 485 33.73 -13.27 -22.14
CA GLU A 485 33.84 -14.72 -21.94
C GLU A 485 32.79 -15.25 -20.94
N ASP A 486 32.08 -14.35 -20.29
CA ASP A 486 31.10 -14.68 -19.26
C ASP A 486 29.75 -15.11 -19.87
N GLN A 487 29.11 -16.08 -19.22
CA GLN A 487 27.78 -16.55 -19.58
C GLN A 487 26.70 -15.48 -19.36
N PHE A 488 26.81 -14.70 -18.29
CA PHE A 488 25.81 -13.71 -17.89
C PHE A 488 26.46 -12.32 -17.88
N ASN A 489 25.86 -11.38 -18.61
CA ASN A 489 26.32 -9.99 -18.69
C ASN A 489 25.12 -9.05 -18.48
N ALA A 490 25.40 -7.80 -18.11
CA ALA A 490 24.37 -6.78 -17.92
C ALA A 490 24.67 -5.49 -18.69
N LEU A 491 23.65 -4.93 -19.35
CA LEU A 491 23.64 -3.59 -19.92
C LEU A 491 22.62 -2.73 -19.17
N ILE A 492 23.13 -1.81 -18.36
CA ILE A 492 22.31 -0.91 -17.55
C ILE A 492 22.19 0.42 -18.30
N GLY A 493 20.98 0.85 -18.62
CA GLY A 493 20.78 2.12 -19.31
C GLY A 493 19.54 2.86 -18.81
N ARG A 494 19.71 4.15 -18.51
CA ARG A 494 18.61 5.00 -18.04
C ARG A 494 17.59 5.25 -19.15
N ALA A 495 16.44 5.79 -18.77
CA ALA A 495 15.42 6.24 -19.70
C ALA A 495 16.04 7.26 -20.68
N GLY A 496 16.07 6.92 -21.97
CA GLY A 496 16.55 7.81 -23.01
C GLY A 496 18.06 7.81 -23.27
N THR A 497 18.82 6.80 -22.84
CA THR A 497 20.27 6.68 -23.12
C THR A 497 20.62 5.95 -24.42
N GLY A 498 19.62 5.59 -25.23
CA GLY A 498 19.83 4.86 -26.49
C GLY A 498 20.08 3.35 -26.33
N LYS A 499 19.50 2.72 -25.31
CA LYS A 499 19.56 1.25 -25.09
C LYS A 499 19.22 0.46 -26.35
N THR A 500 18.10 0.77 -27.01
CA THR A 500 17.64 0.08 -28.23
C THR A 500 18.72 0.04 -29.31
N PHE A 501 19.40 1.18 -29.55
CA PHE A 501 20.46 1.26 -30.57
C PHE A 501 21.74 0.50 -30.16
N THR A 502 22.07 0.50 -28.87
CA THR A 502 23.22 -0.29 -28.37
C THR A 502 22.94 -1.79 -28.48
N VAL A 503 21.72 -2.21 -28.12
CA VAL A 503 21.28 -3.61 -28.22
C VAL A 503 21.21 -4.05 -29.69
N SER A 504 20.71 -3.21 -30.61
CA SER A 504 20.65 -3.56 -32.03
C SER A 504 22.05 -3.83 -32.61
N GLU A 505 23.07 -3.08 -32.19
CA GLU A 505 24.45 -3.31 -32.61
C GLU A 505 25.04 -4.60 -32.02
N ILE A 506 24.71 -4.96 -30.78
CA ILE A 506 25.09 -6.24 -30.18
C ILE A 506 24.42 -7.40 -30.94
N VAL A 507 23.13 -7.28 -31.26
CA VAL A 507 22.39 -8.28 -32.04
C VAL A 507 23.03 -8.43 -33.42
N ARG A 508 23.32 -7.31 -34.11
CA ARG A 508 23.99 -7.30 -35.42
C ARG A 508 25.33 -8.03 -35.36
N ALA A 509 26.18 -7.72 -34.38
CA ALA A 509 27.47 -8.37 -34.19
C ALA A 509 27.36 -9.89 -34.05
N ASN A 510 26.36 -10.38 -33.29
CA ASN A 510 26.14 -11.81 -33.09
C ASN A 510 25.68 -12.49 -34.38
N ILE A 511 24.70 -11.91 -35.09
CA ILE A 511 24.17 -12.44 -36.35
C ILE A 511 25.28 -12.49 -37.42
N GLU A 512 26.07 -11.43 -37.57
CA GLU A 512 27.18 -11.36 -38.54
C GLU A 512 28.29 -12.39 -38.25
N ASN A 513 28.46 -12.79 -36.99
CA ASN A 513 29.43 -13.82 -36.58
C ASN A 513 28.84 -15.25 -36.54
N GLY A 514 27.58 -15.41 -36.96
CA GLY A 514 26.89 -16.70 -37.10
C GLY A 514 26.34 -17.28 -35.81
N TYR A 515 26.01 -16.43 -34.83
CA TYR A 515 25.36 -16.82 -33.58
C TYR A 515 23.87 -16.50 -33.60
N ASP A 516 23.05 -17.44 -33.13
CA ASP A 516 21.61 -17.21 -32.99
C ASP A 516 21.32 -16.26 -31.83
N VAL A 517 20.33 -15.38 -32.01
CA VAL A 517 19.91 -14.40 -31.00
C VAL A 517 18.42 -14.50 -30.76
N LEU A 518 18.01 -14.55 -29.49
CA LEU A 518 16.62 -14.42 -29.08
C LEU A 518 16.46 -13.20 -28.20
N LEU A 519 15.56 -12.29 -28.59
CA LEU A 519 15.11 -11.22 -27.71
C LEU A 519 13.85 -11.66 -26.96
N CYS A 520 13.83 -11.39 -25.66
CA CYS A 520 12.67 -11.59 -24.84
C CYS A 520 12.47 -10.43 -23.84
N ALA A 521 11.25 -10.30 -23.34
CA ALA A 521 10.90 -9.33 -22.30
C ALA A 521 9.98 -9.95 -21.24
N PRO A 522 9.97 -9.47 -19.98
CA PRO A 522 9.21 -10.06 -18.88
C PRO A 522 7.70 -10.07 -19.08
N SER A 523 7.17 -9.14 -19.88
CA SER A 523 5.73 -8.98 -20.14
C SER A 523 5.43 -8.85 -21.62
N ASN A 524 4.19 -9.17 -22.01
CA ASN A 524 3.73 -8.97 -23.39
C ASN A 524 3.82 -7.50 -23.83
N GLY A 525 3.50 -6.54 -22.94
CA GLY A 525 3.60 -5.12 -23.27
C GLY A 525 5.03 -4.67 -23.55
N ALA A 526 6.01 -5.13 -22.76
CA ALA A 526 7.43 -4.83 -23.01
C ALA A 526 7.95 -5.54 -24.28
N ARG A 527 7.48 -6.77 -24.55
CA ARG A 527 7.76 -7.47 -25.81
C ARG A 527 7.24 -6.68 -27.01
N ASP A 528 6.04 -6.12 -26.92
CA ASP A 528 5.44 -5.38 -28.03
C ASP A 528 6.24 -4.10 -28.34
N VAL A 529 6.77 -3.42 -27.31
CA VAL A 529 7.71 -2.31 -27.49
C VAL A 529 8.98 -2.75 -28.23
N LEU A 530 9.57 -3.92 -27.89
CA LEU A 530 10.70 -4.45 -28.65
C LEU A 530 10.37 -4.70 -30.12
N ARG A 531 9.18 -5.25 -30.40
CA ARG A 531 8.74 -5.51 -31.78
C ARG A 531 8.55 -4.21 -32.57
N GLU A 532 7.97 -3.18 -31.96
CA GLU A 532 7.86 -1.84 -32.54
C GLU A 532 9.24 -1.22 -32.81
N ASP A 533 10.20 -1.42 -31.92
CA ASP A 533 11.58 -0.98 -32.13
C ASP A 533 12.24 -1.68 -33.33
N GLY A 534 11.81 -2.90 -33.69
CA GLY A 534 12.21 -3.57 -34.94
C GLY A 534 11.91 -2.76 -36.19
N ILE A 535 10.75 -2.09 -36.24
CA ILE A 535 10.36 -1.21 -37.36
C ILE A 535 11.33 -0.04 -37.49
N LYS A 536 11.70 0.59 -36.36
CA LYS A 536 12.68 1.68 -36.32
C LYS A 536 14.06 1.20 -36.73
N ILE A 537 14.49 0.02 -36.28
CA ILE A 537 15.78 -0.56 -36.66
C ILE A 537 15.85 -0.81 -38.18
N LYS A 538 14.75 -1.28 -38.77
CA LYS A 538 14.65 -1.48 -40.22
C LYS A 538 14.73 -0.17 -41.00
N THR A 539 14.05 0.87 -40.53
CA THR A 539 13.88 2.14 -41.25
C THR A 539 15.02 3.13 -40.97
N ASP A 540 15.35 3.38 -39.71
CA ASP A 540 16.32 4.40 -39.28
C ASP A 540 17.77 3.91 -39.34
N TYR A 541 17.99 2.62 -39.08
CA TYR A 541 19.34 2.02 -39.02
C TYR A 541 19.70 1.18 -40.25
N ASN A 542 18.70 0.86 -41.10
CA ASN A 542 18.86 0.02 -42.29
C ASN A 542 19.46 -1.37 -41.99
N GLN A 543 18.95 -2.05 -40.95
CA GLN A 543 19.44 -3.36 -40.51
C GLN A 543 18.32 -4.42 -40.56
N PRO A 544 17.98 -4.98 -41.73
CA PRO A 544 16.79 -5.83 -41.88
C PRO A 544 16.87 -7.15 -41.12
N LEU A 545 18.04 -7.78 -41.02
CA LEU A 545 18.22 -9.02 -40.25
C LEU A 545 18.12 -8.77 -38.74
N THR A 546 18.72 -7.68 -38.26
CA THR A 546 18.58 -7.24 -36.86
C THR A 546 17.13 -6.92 -36.54
N ALA A 547 16.43 -6.18 -37.41
CA ALA A 547 15.02 -5.84 -37.24
C ALA A 547 14.14 -7.09 -37.11
N LYS A 548 14.38 -8.11 -37.93
CA LYS A 548 13.65 -9.38 -37.85
C LYS A 548 13.76 -10.03 -36.47
N ALA A 549 14.94 -10.01 -35.84
CA ALA A 549 15.12 -10.56 -34.49
C ALA A 549 14.27 -9.81 -33.44
N PHE A 550 14.11 -8.49 -33.59
CA PHE A 550 13.24 -7.68 -32.71
C PHE A 550 11.75 -7.96 -32.99
N GLU A 551 11.34 -8.05 -34.26
CA GLU A 551 9.97 -8.37 -34.67
C GLU A 551 9.52 -9.76 -34.16
N GLU A 552 10.45 -10.70 -34.05
CA GLU A 552 10.21 -12.06 -33.55
C GLU A 552 10.32 -12.19 -32.02
N ALA A 553 10.59 -11.10 -31.29
CA ALA A 553 10.75 -11.12 -29.84
C ALA A 553 9.59 -11.80 -29.11
N VAL A 554 9.89 -12.50 -28.01
CA VAL A 554 8.92 -13.30 -27.23
C VAL A 554 8.79 -12.81 -25.79
N SER A 555 7.71 -13.19 -25.11
CA SER A 555 7.65 -13.01 -23.65
C SER A 555 8.54 -14.04 -22.96
N LEU A 556 9.21 -13.67 -21.88
CA LEU A 556 10.03 -14.58 -21.07
C LEU A 556 9.23 -15.80 -20.58
N GLN A 557 7.96 -15.60 -20.19
CA GLN A 557 7.08 -16.71 -19.79
C GLN A 557 6.90 -17.77 -20.89
N LYS A 558 6.82 -17.35 -22.16
CA LYS A 558 6.74 -18.28 -23.30
C LYS A 558 8.04 -19.06 -23.43
N LEU A 559 9.19 -18.37 -23.40
CA LEU A 559 10.50 -19.01 -23.48
C LEU A 559 10.70 -20.07 -22.39
N LEU A 560 10.29 -19.78 -21.16
CA LEU A 560 10.47 -20.71 -20.03
C LEU A 560 9.64 -22.00 -20.12
N VAL A 561 8.59 -22.05 -20.95
CA VAL A 561 7.64 -23.19 -21.01
C VAL A 561 7.65 -23.90 -22.36
N ASP A 562 7.97 -23.20 -23.44
CA ASP A 562 7.89 -23.73 -24.81
C ASP A 562 9.19 -24.44 -25.22
N GLU A 563 9.27 -25.76 -24.99
CA GLU A 563 10.43 -26.58 -25.36
C GLU A 563 10.71 -26.59 -26.88
N SER A 564 9.67 -26.40 -27.69
CA SER A 564 9.83 -26.33 -29.16
C SER A 564 10.56 -25.05 -29.57
N LEU A 565 10.23 -23.92 -28.93
CA LEU A 565 10.96 -22.67 -29.10
C LEU A 565 12.40 -22.78 -28.58
N GLN A 566 12.60 -23.44 -27.43
CA GLN A 566 13.93 -23.63 -26.84
C GLN A 566 14.86 -24.43 -27.78
N SER A 567 14.35 -25.48 -28.44
CA SER A 567 15.17 -26.34 -29.31
C SER A 567 15.67 -25.67 -30.60
N ILE A 568 15.11 -24.52 -30.97
CA ILE A 568 15.58 -23.70 -32.11
C ILE A 568 16.99 -23.14 -31.83
N TYR A 569 17.29 -22.80 -30.56
CA TYR A 569 18.51 -22.08 -30.19
C TYR A 569 19.61 -23.03 -29.72
N LYS A 570 20.74 -23.01 -30.43
CA LYS A 570 21.89 -23.90 -30.19
C LYS A 570 22.74 -23.45 -29.00
N ALA A 571 23.71 -24.28 -28.60
CA ALA A 571 24.75 -23.85 -27.67
C ALA A 571 25.48 -22.60 -28.19
N ASN A 572 25.87 -21.70 -27.27
CA ASN A 572 26.43 -20.38 -27.53
C ASN A 572 25.48 -19.32 -28.11
N SER A 573 24.18 -19.62 -28.27
CA SER A 573 23.18 -18.60 -28.63
C SER A 573 23.12 -17.49 -27.57
N LEU A 574 22.80 -16.27 -28.01
CA LEU A 574 22.61 -15.12 -27.13
C LEU A 574 21.12 -14.90 -26.84
N ILE A 575 20.75 -15.00 -25.57
CA ILE A 575 19.42 -14.62 -25.08
C ILE A 575 19.52 -13.21 -24.48
N ILE A 576 18.75 -12.27 -25.02
CA ILE A 576 18.68 -10.90 -24.51
C ILE A 576 17.36 -10.75 -23.77
N LEU A 577 17.43 -10.39 -22.50
CA LEU A 577 16.25 -10.06 -21.69
C LEU A 577 16.18 -8.55 -21.50
N ASP A 578 15.33 -7.88 -22.28
CA ASP A 578 15.09 -6.44 -22.10
C ASP A 578 14.11 -6.15 -20.96
N GLU A 579 14.24 -4.97 -20.36
CA GLU A 579 13.52 -4.57 -19.15
C GLU A 579 13.67 -5.59 -18.01
N SER A 580 14.88 -6.14 -17.83
CA SER A 580 15.23 -7.14 -16.80
C SER A 580 14.82 -6.74 -15.37
N GLY A 581 14.71 -5.44 -15.06
CA GLY A 581 14.18 -4.96 -13.77
C GLY A 581 12.73 -5.35 -13.48
N MET A 582 11.95 -5.71 -14.52
CA MET A 582 10.57 -6.18 -14.40
C MET A 582 10.45 -7.71 -14.30
N ALA A 583 11.56 -8.45 -14.43
CA ALA A 583 11.56 -9.91 -14.30
C ALA A 583 11.45 -10.31 -12.82
N SER A 584 10.63 -11.31 -12.52
CA SER A 584 10.50 -11.83 -11.16
C SER A 584 11.70 -12.68 -10.76
N LEU A 585 11.90 -12.89 -9.46
CA LEU A 585 12.98 -13.75 -8.96
C LEU A 585 12.86 -15.18 -9.49
N LYS A 586 11.64 -15.71 -9.58
CA LYS A 586 11.37 -17.01 -10.18
C LYS A 586 11.77 -17.04 -11.65
N GLN A 587 11.37 -16.03 -12.43
CA GLN A 587 11.66 -15.96 -13.86
C GLN A 587 13.17 -15.93 -14.16
N LEU A 588 13.94 -15.12 -13.42
CA LEU A 588 15.39 -15.03 -13.60
C LEU A 588 16.11 -16.31 -13.13
N ASN A 589 15.67 -16.91 -12.03
CA ASN A 589 16.17 -18.23 -11.61
C ASN A 589 15.93 -19.29 -12.71
N ASP A 590 14.72 -19.38 -13.24
CA ASP A 590 14.36 -20.36 -14.26
C ASP A 590 15.11 -20.12 -15.58
N LEU A 591 15.32 -18.85 -15.96
CA LEU A 591 16.15 -18.48 -17.11
C LEU A 591 17.60 -18.91 -16.89
N GLY A 592 18.15 -18.72 -15.69
CA GLY A 592 19.49 -19.17 -15.33
C GLY A 592 19.64 -20.69 -15.44
N VAL A 593 18.66 -21.46 -14.96
CA VAL A 593 18.61 -22.93 -15.12
C VAL A 593 18.62 -23.30 -16.61
N LEU A 594 17.76 -22.67 -17.40
CA LEU A 594 17.61 -22.97 -18.83
C LEU A 594 18.87 -22.60 -19.63
N ALA A 595 19.44 -21.43 -19.37
CA ALA A 595 20.66 -20.96 -20.03
C ALA A 595 21.85 -21.88 -19.74
N ARG A 596 21.96 -22.36 -18.49
CA ARG A 596 22.99 -23.32 -18.10
C ARG A 596 22.79 -24.69 -18.75
N LYS A 597 21.55 -25.20 -18.77
CA LYS A 597 21.22 -26.48 -19.40
C LYS A 597 21.59 -26.49 -20.89
N ASN A 598 21.37 -25.38 -21.60
CA ASN A 598 21.59 -25.31 -23.05
C ASN A 598 22.91 -24.62 -23.45
N ASN A 599 23.77 -24.26 -22.49
CA ASN A 599 24.98 -23.46 -22.71
C ASN A 599 24.71 -22.19 -23.53
N TRP A 600 23.65 -21.46 -23.18
CA TRP A 600 23.36 -20.15 -23.76
C TRP A 600 24.06 -19.03 -22.99
N ARG A 601 24.31 -17.92 -23.69
CA ARG A 601 24.68 -16.64 -23.09
C ARG A 601 23.43 -15.85 -22.78
N VAL A 602 23.48 -15.06 -21.72
CA VAL A 602 22.40 -14.18 -21.31
C VAL A 602 22.91 -12.75 -21.15
N LEU A 603 22.23 -11.82 -21.82
CA LEU A 603 22.42 -10.39 -21.63
C LEU A 603 21.17 -9.81 -20.97
N HIS A 604 21.31 -9.38 -19.73
CA HIS A 604 20.29 -8.63 -19.01
C HIS A 604 20.35 -7.16 -19.42
N VAL A 605 19.28 -6.62 -19.99
CA VAL A 605 19.17 -5.20 -20.35
C VAL A 605 18.10 -4.54 -19.49
N GLY A 606 18.39 -3.40 -18.87
CA GLY A 606 17.39 -2.75 -18.03
C GLY A 606 17.86 -1.55 -17.22
N ASP A 607 17.01 -1.11 -16.30
CA ASP A 607 17.26 -0.02 -15.36
C ASP A 607 16.64 -0.36 -14.00
N ILE A 608 17.48 -0.63 -12.99
CA ILE A 608 17.01 -0.98 -11.63
C ILE A 608 16.26 0.15 -10.92
N ARG A 609 16.33 1.38 -11.44
CA ARG A 609 15.62 2.53 -10.90
C ARG A 609 14.20 2.67 -11.44
N GLN A 610 13.83 1.87 -12.45
CA GLN A 610 12.44 1.79 -12.94
C GLN A 610 11.65 0.74 -12.17
N HIS A 611 10.35 0.59 -12.49
CA HIS A 611 9.49 -0.29 -11.72
C HIS A 611 9.96 -1.75 -11.73
N ILE A 612 9.67 -2.40 -10.61
CA ILE A 612 9.96 -3.80 -10.33
C ILE A 612 8.80 -4.70 -10.75
N SER A 613 9.06 -6.01 -10.83
CA SER A 613 8.02 -7.01 -11.12
C SER A 613 6.85 -6.96 -10.12
N VAL A 614 5.65 -7.35 -10.55
CA VAL A 614 4.51 -7.56 -9.63
C VAL A 614 4.72 -8.79 -8.76
N GLU A 615 5.27 -9.85 -9.33
CA GLU A 615 5.68 -11.06 -8.60
C GLU A 615 6.88 -10.76 -7.68
N ALA A 616 7.11 -11.63 -6.70
CA ALA A 616 8.13 -11.44 -5.67
C ALA A 616 9.57 -11.33 -6.22
N GLY A 617 10.39 -10.59 -5.45
CA GLY A 617 11.81 -10.39 -5.67
C GLY A 617 12.18 -9.19 -6.54
N ASP A 618 13.44 -8.80 -6.42
CA ASP A 618 14.11 -7.75 -7.20
C ASP A 618 15.41 -8.32 -7.77
N ALA A 619 15.26 -9.36 -8.59
CA ALA A 619 16.37 -10.25 -8.92
C ALA A 619 17.49 -9.56 -9.70
N PHE A 620 17.17 -8.67 -10.64
CA PHE A 620 18.21 -7.93 -11.38
C PHE A 620 19.01 -7.00 -10.46
N ARG A 621 18.38 -6.35 -9.46
CA ARG A 621 19.10 -5.57 -8.44
C ARG A 621 20.00 -6.47 -7.59
N ILE A 622 19.52 -7.66 -7.22
CA ILE A 622 20.28 -8.65 -6.44
C ILE A 622 21.50 -9.12 -7.22
N GLU A 623 21.36 -9.48 -8.50
CA GLU A 623 22.50 -9.85 -9.37
C GLU A 623 23.55 -8.72 -9.40
N LEU A 624 23.11 -7.47 -9.59
CA LEU A 624 24.02 -6.32 -9.66
C LEU A 624 24.68 -5.94 -8.33
N LYS A 625 24.05 -6.25 -7.20
CA LYS A 625 24.52 -5.89 -5.85
C LYS A 625 25.38 -6.98 -5.22
N TYR A 626 25.02 -8.25 -5.43
CA TYR A 626 25.55 -9.40 -4.70
C TYR A 626 26.37 -10.37 -5.57
N SER A 627 26.55 -10.08 -6.84
CA SER A 627 27.42 -10.85 -7.72
C SER A 627 28.42 -9.95 -8.46
N ASP A 628 29.45 -10.59 -9.03
CA ASP A 628 30.43 -9.92 -9.89
C ASP A 628 30.00 -9.92 -11.37
N ILE A 629 28.71 -9.81 -11.66
CA ILE A 629 28.22 -9.77 -13.04
C ILE A 629 28.90 -8.64 -13.80
N LYS A 630 29.51 -8.98 -14.95
CA LYS A 630 30.10 -7.97 -15.83
C LYS A 630 29.00 -7.06 -16.34
N ARG A 631 29.15 -5.75 -16.12
CA ARG A 631 28.12 -4.75 -16.42
C ARG A 631 28.67 -3.53 -17.14
N CYS A 632 27.95 -3.11 -18.18
CA CYS A 632 28.20 -1.86 -18.89
C CYS A 632 27.08 -0.87 -18.53
N GLN A 633 27.40 0.42 -18.33
CA GLN A 633 26.42 1.42 -17.93
C GLN A 633 26.36 2.60 -18.90
N LEU A 634 25.18 2.87 -19.45
CA LEU A 634 24.87 4.04 -20.27
C LEU A 634 24.27 5.13 -19.37
N LYS A 635 24.96 6.28 -19.26
CA LYS A 635 24.59 7.36 -18.34
C LYS A 635 24.03 8.58 -19.06
N ALA A 636 24.49 8.83 -20.29
CA ALA A 636 24.14 10.03 -21.06
C ALA A 636 22.68 10.00 -21.56
N ILE A 637 21.77 10.75 -20.91
CA ILE A 637 20.38 10.90 -21.34
C ILE A 637 20.31 11.87 -22.55
N GLN A 638 19.73 11.40 -23.65
CA GLN A 638 19.64 12.16 -24.92
C GLN A 638 18.19 12.42 -25.37
N ARG A 639 17.18 11.82 -24.71
CA ARG A 639 15.77 11.88 -25.12
C ARG A 639 15.19 13.30 -25.16
N GLN A 640 15.39 14.09 -24.11
CA GLN A 640 14.78 15.43 -24.02
C GLN A 640 15.46 16.41 -24.98
N LYS A 641 14.68 17.22 -25.69
CA LYS A 641 15.19 18.26 -26.61
C LYS A 641 16.01 19.30 -25.83
N LYS A 642 17.07 19.85 -26.43
CA LYS A 642 17.94 20.86 -25.77
C LYS A 642 17.19 22.14 -25.38
N THR A 643 16.12 22.48 -26.10
CA THR A 643 15.28 23.66 -25.86
C THR A 643 14.10 23.39 -24.92
N ALA A 644 13.83 22.13 -24.59
CA ALA A 644 12.69 21.71 -23.79
C ALA A 644 12.68 22.35 -22.38
N MET A 645 11.53 22.83 -21.94
CA MET A 645 11.32 23.45 -20.63
C MET A 645 12.39 24.51 -20.28
N LYS A 646 12.62 25.48 -21.19
CA LYS A 646 13.65 26.52 -21.04
C LYS A 646 15.07 25.94 -20.87
N GLY A 647 15.35 24.84 -21.56
CA GLY A 647 16.63 24.12 -21.50
C GLY A 647 16.86 23.30 -20.23
N LYS A 648 15.89 23.22 -19.31
CA LYS A 648 16.05 22.52 -18.03
C LYS A 648 15.58 21.06 -18.05
N TYR A 649 14.77 20.65 -19.03
CA TYR A 649 14.12 19.33 -18.94
C TYR A 649 15.12 18.17 -18.88
N ARG A 650 16.19 18.24 -19.66
CA ARG A 650 17.23 17.21 -19.66
C ARG A 650 17.90 17.07 -18.27
N GLN A 651 18.20 18.19 -17.62
CA GLN A 651 18.76 18.17 -16.26
C GLN A 651 17.76 17.60 -15.25
N ILE A 652 16.49 18.00 -15.33
CA ILE A 652 15.41 17.46 -14.48
C ILE A 652 15.29 15.94 -14.66
N ALA A 653 15.33 15.44 -15.89
CA ALA A 653 15.30 14.00 -16.17
C ALA A 653 16.54 13.27 -15.61
N ILE A 654 17.71 13.91 -15.64
CA ILE A 654 18.94 13.41 -15.01
C ILE A 654 18.76 13.34 -13.49
N ASP A 655 18.26 14.39 -12.85
CA ASP A 655 18.07 14.45 -11.39
C ASP A 655 17.06 13.38 -10.92
N LEU A 656 15.95 13.21 -11.65
CA LEU A 656 15.00 12.12 -11.43
C LEU A 656 15.68 10.74 -11.57
N ALA A 657 16.48 10.53 -12.63
CA ALA A 657 17.19 9.27 -12.85
C ALA A 657 18.25 9.00 -11.77
N PHE A 658 18.86 10.05 -11.21
CA PHE A 658 19.79 9.97 -10.08
C PHE A 658 19.10 9.89 -8.71
N GLY A 659 17.76 9.95 -8.66
CA GLY A 659 16.99 9.84 -7.42
C GLY A 659 17.10 11.10 -6.56
N ARG A 660 17.45 12.23 -7.16
CA ARG A 660 17.48 13.57 -6.54
C ARG A 660 16.11 14.23 -6.76
N ILE A 661 15.07 13.66 -6.15
CA ILE A 661 13.68 14.06 -6.45
C ILE A 661 13.40 15.49 -5.98
N ALA A 662 13.92 15.86 -4.81
CA ALA A 662 13.78 17.22 -4.30
C ALA A 662 14.38 18.27 -5.25
N GLU A 663 15.58 18.03 -5.79
CA GLU A 663 16.23 18.92 -6.75
C GLU A 663 15.44 19.03 -8.06
N ALA A 664 14.95 17.90 -8.58
CA ALA A 664 14.14 17.85 -9.79
C ALA A 664 12.82 18.64 -9.62
N PHE A 665 12.13 18.44 -8.49
CA PHE A 665 10.87 19.13 -8.21
C PHE A 665 11.07 20.62 -7.94
N ASN A 666 12.12 21.02 -7.22
CA ASN A 666 12.47 22.44 -7.08
C ASN A 666 12.73 23.09 -8.44
N SER A 667 13.44 22.39 -9.34
CA SER A 667 13.71 22.88 -10.70
C SER A 667 12.44 23.02 -11.55
N LEU A 668 11.50 22.08 -11.42
CA LEU A 668 10.17 22.14 -12.05
C LEU A 668 9.32 23.29 -11.48
N ASP A 669 9.33 23.49 -10.17
CA ASP A 669 8.56 24.55 -9.53
C ASP A 669 9.06 25.94 -9.95
N ASN A 670 10.39 26.12 -9.98
CA ASN A 670 11.03 27.36 -10.43
C ASN A 670 10.68 27.77 -11.87
N ILE A 671 10.25 26.84 -12.71
CA ILE A 671 9.81 27.13 -14.09
C ILE A 671 8.28 27.11 -14.25
N GLY A 672 7.53 26.98 -13.15
CA GLY A 672 6.07 26.99 -13.12
C GLY A 672 5.42 25.67 -13.57
N ALA A 673 6.17 24.57 -13.56
CA ALA A 673 5.69 23.27 -14.02
C ALA A 673 4.98 22.44 -12.94
N ILE A 674 5.02 22.88 -11.67
CA ILE A 674 4.23 22.30 -10.58
C ILE A 674 3.04 23.22 -10.28
N ILE A 675 1.85 22.69 -10.54
CA ILE A 675 0.57 23.37 -10.41
C ILE A 675 -0.12 22.87 -9.13
N GLU A 676 -0.11 23.71 -8.10
CA GLU A 676 -0.85 23.44 -6.87
C GLU A 676 -2.30 23.90 -7.03
N VAL A 677 -3.24 22.99 -6.81
CA VAL A 677 -4.68 23.28 -6.85
C VAL A 677 -5.27 22.94 -5.50
N LYS A 678 -5.69 23.97 -4.75
CA LYS A 678 -6.39 23.79 -3.48
C LYS A 678 -7.80 23.26 -3.76
N ASN A 679 -8.26 22.26 -2.97
CA ASN A 679 -9.56 21.56 -3.08
C ASN A 679 -9.63 20.47 -4.16
N TYR A 680 -10.81 19.87 -4.35
CA TYR A 680 -11.06 18.71 -5.24
C TYR A 680 -10.96 19.01 -6.76
N ASP A 681 -10.57 20.23 -7.17
CA ASP A 681 -10.55 20.69 -8.56
C ASP A 681 -9.27 20.32 -9.35
N MET A 682 -8.32 19.60 -8.74
CA MET A 682 -7.04 19.26 -9.37
C MET A 682 -7.20 18.59 -10.76
N TYR A 683 -8.10 17.61 -10.89
CA TYR A 683 -8.33 16.90 -12.16
C TYR A 683 -8.99 17.76 -13.23
N LYS A 684 -9.84 18.72 -12.82
CA LYS A 684 -10.44 19.69 -13.73
C LYS A 684 -9.36 20.58 -14.33
N LYS A 685 -8.40 21.04 -13.51
CA LYS A 685 -7.27 21.83 -14.00
C LYS A 685 -6.34 21.04 -14.91
N LEU A 686 -6.10 19.77 -14.58
CA LEU A 686 -5.36 18.84 -15.44
C LEU A 686 -6.06 18.65 -16.79
N ALA A 687 -7.39 18.51 -16.79
CA ALA A 687 -8.18 18.37 -18.02
C ALA A 687 -8.11 19.63 -18.90
N GLU A 688 -8.17 20.83 -18.33
CA GLU A 688 -7.97 22.09 -19.08
C GLU A 688 -6.63 22.10 -19.80
N GLU A 689 -5.57 21.69 -19.11
CA GLU A 689 -4.22 21.62 -19.68
C GLU A 689 -4.13 20.55 -20.78
N TYR A 690 -4.70 19.36 -20.55
CA TYR A 690 -4.76 18.30 -21.56
C TYR A 690 -5.38 18.79 -22.87
N ILE A 691 -6.47 19.55 -22.79
CA ILE A 691 -7.18 20.07 -23.95
C ILE A 691 -6.36 21.09 -24.73
N GLN A 692 -5.49 21.86 -24.07
CA GLN A 692 -4.57 22.78 -24.76
C GLN A 692 -3.59 22.02 -25.63
N TYR A 693 -2.98 20.96 -25.11
CA TYR A 693 -2.09 20.10 -25.88
C TYR A 693 -2.83 19.34 -26.99
N TYR A 694 -4.04 18.84 -26.69
CA TYR A 694 -4.89 18.17 -27.68
C TYR A 694 -5.21 19.10 -28.86
N ALA A 695 -5.49 20.39 -28.60
CA ALA A 695 -5.74 21.38 -29.65
C ALA A 695 -4.49 21.72 -30.49
N GLN A 696 -3.29 21.45 -29.97
CA GLN A 696 -2.02 21.62 -30.68
C GLN A 696 -1.57 20.35 -31.42
N ASP A 697 -2.40 19.30 -31.46
CA ASP A 697 -2.07 17.97 -32.00
C ASP A 697 -0.81 17.35 -31.34
N LYS A 698 -0.49 17.76 -30.11
CA LYS A 698 0.61 17.18 -29.34
C LYS A 698 0.18 15.86 -28.71
N THR A 699 1.07 14.88 -28.77
CA THR A 699 0.91 13.63 -28.02
C THR A 699 1.08 13.89 -26.52
N VAL A 700 0.10 13.42 -25.73
CA VAL A 700 0.10 13.56 -24.27
C VAL A 700 -0.18 12.23 -23.60
N ILE A 701 0.59 11.92 -22.56
CA ILE A 701 0.28 10.86 -21.61
C ILE A 701 -0.02 11.49 -20.25
N VAL A 702 -1.18 11.16 -19.68
CA VAL A 702 -1.48 11.43 -18.27
C VAL A 702 -1.06 10.24 -17.43
N VAL A 703 -0.20 10.47 -16.44
CA VAL A 703 0.36 9.44 -15.56
C VAL A 703 -0.06 9.69 -14.12
N ASN A 704 -0.75 8.71 -13.51
CA ASN A 704 -1.11 8.76 -12.09
C ASN A 704 -0.58 7.52 -11.34
N THR A 705 -0.74 7.52 -10.03
CA THR A 705 -0.26 6.42 -9.17
C THR A 705 -1.25 5.25 -9.14
N THR A 706 -2.56 5.53 -9.10
CA THR A 706 -3.61 4.52 -8.90
C THR A 706 -4.65 4.47 -10.03
N HIS A 707 -5.34 3.33 -10.15
CA HIS A 707 -6.45 3.19 -11.10
C HIS A 707 -7.65 4.09 -10.80
N LYS A 708 -7.87 4.45 -9.53
CA LYS A 708 -8.93 5.39 -9.14
C LYS A 708 -8.65 6.78 -9.72
N GLU A 709 -7.41 7.25 -9.60
CA GLU A 709 -6.99 8.54 -10.15
C GLU A 709 -7.08 8.55 -11.68
N ASN A 710 -6.72 7.45 -12.36
CA ASN A 710 -6.89 7.35 -13.80
C ASN A 710 -8.35 7.52 -14.22
N LEU A 711 -9.29 6.96 -13.46
CA LEU A 711 -10.71 7.13 -13.74
C LEU A 711 -11.12 8.59 -13.56
N LEU A 712 -10.76 9.22 -12.43
CA LEU A 712 -11.07 10.63 -12.15
C LEU A 712 -10.48 11.59 -13.19
N ALA A 713 -9.22 11.41 -13.55
CA ALA A 713 -8.56 12.19 -14.60
C ALA A 713 -9.22 11.97 -15.97
N SER A 714 -9.56 10.72 -16.30
CA SER A 714 -10.23 10.41 -17.57
C SER A 714 -11.62 11.02 -17.63
N GLU A 715 -12.40 10.94 -16.55
CA GLU A 715 -13.74 11.54 -16.47
C GLU A 715 -13.67 13.06 -16.65
N ALA A 716 -12.75 13.74 -15.96
CA ALA A 716 -12.54 15.19 -16.11
C ALA A 716 -12.13 15.59 -17.54
N ILE A 717 -11.24 14.82 -18.17
CA ILE A 717 -10.83 15.05 -19.57
C ILE A 717 -12.02 14.83 -20.52
N ARG A 718 -12.81 13.77 -20.31
CA ARG A 718 -14.00 13.48 -21.11
C ARG A 718 -15.03 14.58 -21.00
N GLU A 719 -15.28 15.12 -19.81
CA GLU A 719 -16.18 16.26 -19.62
C GLU A 719 -15.77 17.44 -20.50
N LYS A 720 -14.48 17.79 -20.54
CA LYS A 720 -13.99 18.87 -21.42
C LYS A 720 -14.06 18.55 -22.90
N LEU A 721 -13.82 17.31 -23.30
CA LEU A 721 -13.99 16.88 -24.68
C LEU A 721 -15.47 16.94 -25.11
N LYS A 722 -16.40 16.62 -24.22
CA LYS A 722 -17.85 16.74 -24.44
C LYS A 722 -18.31 18.18 -24.56
N GLU A 723 -17.85 19.07 -23.68
CA GLU A 723 -18.10 20.52 -23.76
C GLU A 723 -17.68 21.09 -25.14
N LYS A 724 -16.63 20.52 -25.74
CA LYS A 724 -16.14 20.89 -27.08
C LYS A 724 -16.79 20.13 -28.24
N GLY A 725 -17.75 19.25 -27.98
CA GLY A 725 -18.42 18.43 -29.00
C GLY A 725 -17.53 17.34 -29.64
N LEU A 726 -16.35 17.05 -29.05
CA LEU A 726 -15.41 16.04 -29.55
C LEU A 726 -15.80 14.62 -29.13
N ILE A 727 -16.63 14.49 -28.09
CA ILE A 727 -17.29 13.24 -27.72
C ILE A 727 -18.80 13.44 -27.89
N ARG A 728 -19.44 12.50 -28.58
CA ARG A 728 -20.89 12.51 -28.85
C ARG A 728 -21.49 11.10 -28.72
N ASP A 729 -22.81 11.02 -28.75
CA ASP A 729 -23.56 9.76 -28.81
C ASP A 729 -23.14 8.74 -27.73
N GLU A 730 -23.10 9.18 -26.46
CA GLU A 730 -22.72 8.30 -25.34
C GLU A 730 -23.70 7.14 -25.16
N ARG A 731 -23.15 5.94 -24.94
CA ARG A 731 -23.90 4.72 -24.63
C ARG A 731 -23.30 4.01 -23.43
N LYS A 732 -24.11 3.24 -22.71
CA LYS A 732 -23.63 2.39 -21.62
C LYS A 732 -22.94 1.16 -22.20
N VAL A 733 -21.73 0.88 -21.73
CA VAL A 733 -20.97 -0.32 -22.09
C VAL A 733 -20.45 -0.98 -20.83
N THR A 734 -20.59 -2.30 -20.74
CA THR A 734 -20.02 -3.09 -19.63
C THR A 734 -18.55 -3.39 -19.90
N VAL A 735 -17.70 -3.12 -18.90
CA VAL A 735 -16.29 -3.50 -18.88
C VAL A 735 -16.00 -4.43 -17.71
N ASN A 736 -15.06 -5.35 -17.90
CA ASN A 736 -14.60 -6.28 -16.86
C ASN A 736 -13.38 -5.67 -16.16
N ILE A 737 -13.54 -5.31 -14.88
CA ILE A 737 -12.46 -4.76 -14.06
C ILE A 737 -11.78 -5.89 -13.30
N PRO A 738 -10.48 -6.16 -13.55
CA PRO A 738 -9.76 -7.22 -12.84
C PRO A 738 -9.57 -6.86 -11.36
N LEU A 739 -9.83 -7.83 -10.48
CA LEU A 739 -9.60 -7.70 -9.04
C LEU A 739 -8.13 -7.92 -8.66
N ASN A 740 -7.30 -8.44 -9.58
CA ASN A 740 -5.88 -8.76 -9.36
C ASN A 740 -5.67 -9.64 -8.12
N TRP A 741 -6.52 -10.64 -7.91
CA TRP A 741 -6.37 -11.62 -6.85
C TRP A 741 -5.10 -12.44 -7.01
N THR A 742 -4.47 -12.79 -5.88
CA THR A 742 -3.39 -13.80 -5.86
C THR A 742 -3.97 -15.18 -6.18
N ASN A 743 -3.12 -16.13 -6.55
CA ASN A 743 -3.53 -17.50 -6.79
C ASN A 743 -4.20 -18.10 -5.55
N ALA A 744 -3.66 -17.85 -4.35
CA ALA A 744 -4.29 -18.24 -3.09
C ALA A 744 -5.72 -17.68 -2.96
N GLN A 745 -5.94 -16.41 -3.28
CA GLN A 745 -7.28 -15.80 -3.26
C GLN A 745 -8.22 -16.42 -4.30
N LYS A 746 -7.73 -16.73 -5.51
CA LYS A 746 -8.54 -17.36 -6.56
C LYS A 746 -8.99 -18.77 -6.21
N THR A 747 -8.24 -19.49 -5.38
CA THR A 747 -8.60 -20.84 -4.94
C THR A 747 -9.60 -20.87 -3.78
N GLU A 748 -9.99 -19.71 -3.23
CA GLU A 748 -10.95 -19.64 -2.13
C GLU A 748 -12.37 -19.34 -2.63
N TYR A 749 -13.25 -20.36 -2.66
CA TYR A 749 -14.63 -20.20 -3.14
C TYR A 749 -15.39 -19.09 -2.41
N LYS A 750 -15.16 -18.92 -1.10
CA LYS A 750 -15.78 -17.86 -0.28
C LYS A 750 -15.51 -16.43 -0.77
N ASN A 751 -14.47 -16.23 -1.58
CA ASN A 751 -14.16 -14.91 -2.14
C ASN A 751 -15.08 -14.57 -3.32
N TYR A 752 -15.66 -15.57 -4.00
CA TYR A 752 -16.51 -15.36 -5.16
C TYR A 752 -17.93 -14.96 -4.74
N LYS A 753 -18.53 -14.08 -5.52
CA LYS A 753 -19.94 -13.68 -5.39
C LYS A 753 -20.66 -13.85 -6.72
N PRO A 754 -21.98 -14.09 -6.73
CA PRO A 754 -22.77 -14.05 -7.95
C PRO A 754 -22.49 -12.78 -8.76
N ARG A 755 -22.51 -12.89 -10.09
CA ARG A 755 -22.19 -11.83 -11.07
C ARG A 755 -20.71 -11.46 -11.21
N MET A 756 -19.81 -12.01 -10.41
CA MET A 756 -18.37 -11.94 -10.73
C MET A 756 -18.09 -12.66 -12.06
N ILE A 757 -17.01 -12.28 -12.72
CA ILE A 757 -16.59 -12.86 -13.99
C ILE A 757 -15.29 -13.62 -13.79
N ILE A 758 -15.22 -14.85 -14.29
CA ILE A 758 -13.96 -15.58 -14.47
C ILE A 758 -13.61 -15.57 -15.95
N GLU A 759 -12.36 -15.27 -16.28
CA GLU A 759 -11.89 -15.16 -17.66
C GLU A 759 -10.61 -15.95 -17.87
N SER A 760 -10.56 -16.76 -18.92
CA SER A 760 -9.35 -17.51 -19.25
C SER A 760 -8.28 -16.57 -19.83
N VAL A 761 -7.08 -16.63 -19.27
CA VAL A 761 -5.94 -15.80 -19.71
C VAL A 761 -4.97 -16.52 -20.63
N ARG A 762 -5.25 -17.78 -21.00
CA ARG A 762 -4.31 -18.65 -21.73
C ARG A 762 -5.02 -19.72 -22.56
N GLY A 763 -4.27 -20.34 -23.47
CA GLY A 763 -4.77 -21.42 -24.33
C GLY A 763 -5.72 -20.95 -25.42
N LYS A 764 -6.44 -21.90 -26.03
CA LYS A 764 -7.43 -21.63 -27.10
C LYS A 764 -8.63 -20.82 -26.60
N ASP A 765 -8.93 -20.91 -25.32
CA ASP A 765 -10.02 -20.19 -24.67
C ASP A 765 -9.63 -18.79 -24.17
N LYS A 766 -8.45 -18.29 -24.52
CA LYS A 766 -8.00 -16.96 -24.06
C LYS A 766 -9.03 -15.90 -24.43
N GLY A 767 -9.51 -15.16 -23.44
CA GLY A 767 -10.54 -14.12 -23.58
C GLY A 767 -11.98 -14.62 -23.44
N HIS A 768 -12.22 -15.94 -23.42
CA HIS A 768 -13.51 -16.48 -23.01
C HIS A 768 -13.74 -16.22 -21.51
N PHE A 769 -14.97 -15.85 -21.17
CA PHE A 769 -15.37 -15.56 -19.81
C PHE A 769 -16.72 -16.17 -19.46
N TRP A 770 -16.89 -16.44 -18.16
CA TRP A 770 -18.11 -16.95 -17.58
C TRP A 770 -18.52 -16.09 -16.39
N THR A 771 -19.82 -15.95 -16.19
CA THR A 771 -20.41 -15.23 -15.05
C THR A 771 -20.70 -16.23 -13.94
N VAL A 772 -20.26 -15.93 -12.72
CA VAL A 772 -20.58 -16.73 -11.54
C VAL A 772 -22.08 -16.66 -11.26
N GLU A 773 -22.76 -17.81 -11.29
CA GLU A 773 -24.18 -17.94 -11.00
C GLU A 773 -24.38 -18.33 -9.53
N THR A 774 -23.72 -19.43 -9.10
CA THR A 774 -23.77 -19.91 -7.72
C THR A 774 -22.40 -20.36 -7.24
N VAL A 775 -22.19 -20.26 -5.92
CA VAL A 775 -20.99 -20.71 -5.23
C VAL A 775 -21.41 -21.84 -4.30
N ASP A 776 -21.01 -23.07 -4.60
CA ASP A 776 -21.25 -24.23 -3.73
C ASP A 776 -19.89 -24.80 -3.30
N PRO A 777 -19.45 -24.58 -2.05
CA PRO A 777 -18.16 -25.09 -1.59
C PRO A 777 -17.99 -26.61 -1.71
N SER A 778 -19.09 -27.38 -1.75
CA SER A 778 -19.08 -28.84 -1.87
C SER A 778 -19.03 -29.32 -3.33
N LYS A 779 -19.50 -28.51 -4.29
CA LYS A 779 -19.62 -28.89 -5.71
C LYS A 779 -18.71 -28.08 -6.64
N GLY A 780 -18.25 -26.90 -6.23
CA GLY A 780 -17.44 -25.98 -7.01
C GLY A 780 -18.17 -24.69 -7.38
N LEU A 781 -17.53 -23.90 -8.24
CA LEU A 781 -18.02 -22.62 -8.73
C LEU A 781 -18.83 -22.84 -10.01
N VAL A 782 -20.15 -22.66 -9.97
CA VAL A 782 -21.01 -22.81 -11.14
C VAL A 782 -21.06 -21.48 -11.88
N CYS A 783 -20.67 -21.48 -13.14
CA CYS A 783 -20.63 -20.29 -13.99
C CYS A 783 -21.37 -20.52 -15.31
N ILE A 784 -21.88 -19.44 -15.90
CA ILE A 784 -22.60 -19.44 -17.16
C ILE A 784 -21.85 -18.62 -18.22
N SER A 785 -21.69 -19.17 -19.43
CA SER A 785 -21.08 -18.48 -20.56
C SER A 785 -22.04 -17.46 -21.18
N SER A 786 -21.53 -16.60 -22.08
CA SER A 786 -22.36 -15.66 -22.85
C SER A 786 -23.39 -16.36 -23.77
N LYS A 787 -23.19 -17.64 -24.06
CA LYS A 787 -24.10 -18.47 -24.87
C LYS A 787 -25.14 -19.22 -24.02
N GLY A 788 -25.12 -19.04 -22.70
CA GLY A 788 -26.02 -19.73 -21.77
C GLY A 788 -25.56 -21.12 -21.32
N GLU A 789 -24.33 -21.53 -21.66
CA GLU A 789 -23.79 -22.82 -21.27
C GLU A 789 -23.27 -22.77 -19.83
N ARG A 790 -23.72 -23.70 -18.98
CA ARG A 790 -23.26 -23.82 -17.59
C ARG A 790 -22.03 -24.72 -17.50
N GLN A 791 -21.05 -24.29 -16.71
CA GLN A 791 -19.83 -25.03 -16.41
C GLN A 791 -19.47 -24.89 -14.93
N THR A 792 -19.00 -25.98 -14.33
CA THR A 792 -18.53 -25.99 -12.95
C THR A 792 -17.00 -25.96 -12.90
N PHE A 793 -16.45 -25.04 -12.14
CA PHE A 793 -15.01 -24.86 -11.96
C PHE A 793 -14.60 -25.32 -10.56
N ILE A 794 -13.61 -26.22 -10.51
CA ILE A 794 -13.02 -26.73 -9.26
C ILE A 794 -11.79 -25.92 -8.84
N LYS A 795 -11.48 -25.94 -7.54
CA LYS A 795 -10.46 -25.14 -6.84
C LYS A 795 -9.13 -25.06 -7.59
N ASP A 796 -8.56 -26.20 -7.98
CA ASP A 796 -7.22 -26.25 -8.59
C ASP A 796 -7.13 -25.60 -9.98
N ASN A 797 -8.26 -25.49 -10.69
CA ASN A 797 -8.31 -24.89 -12.02
C ASN A 797 -8.46 -23.37 -11.97
N LEU A 798 -8.98 -22.80 -10.88
CA LEU A 798 -9.28 -21.36 -10.76
C LEU A 798 -8.03 -20.47 -10.82
N LYS A 799 -6.85 -20.98 -10.44
CA LYS A 799 -5.58 -20.24 -10.54
C LYS A 799 -5.23 -19.80 -11.97
N PHE A 800 -5.84 -20.42 -12.97
CA PHE A 800 -5.61 -20.17 -14.38
C PHE A 800 -6.55 -19.16 -15.02
N TYR A 801 -7.48 -18.62 -14.24
CA TYR A 801 -8.43 -17.60 -14.65
C TYR A 801 -8.08 -16.28 -13.98
N ASP A 802 -8.44 -15.19 -14.63
CA ASP A 802 -8.50 -13.87 -14.01
C ASP A 802 -9.91 -13.67 -13.46
N VAL A 803 -10.01 -12.98 -12.32
CA VAL A 803 -11.29 -12.71 -11.66
C VAL A 803 -11.60 -11.23 -11.77
N CYS A 804 -12.76 -10.92 -12.35
CA CYS A 804 -13.18 -9.57 -12.64
C CYS A 804 -14.55 -9.27 -12.03
N VAL A 805 -14.83 -7.98 -11.86
CA VAL A 805 -16.19 -7.48 -11.60
C VAL A 805 -16.68 -6.69 -12.81
N PRO A 806 -17.93 -6.90 -13.26
CA PRO A 806 -18.49 -6.10 -14.34
C PRO A 806 -18.80 -4.69 -13.82
N LYS A 807 -18.44 -3.68 -14.60
CA LYS A 807 -18.77 -2.27 -14.33
C LYS A 807 -19.32 -1.62 -15.59
N GLU A 808 -20.42 -0.88 -15.47
CA GLU A 808 -20.90 -0.02 -16.55
C GLU A 808 -20.07 1.27 -16.62
N ILE A 809 -19.67 1.64 -17.84
CA ILE A 809 -19.06 2.94 -18.15
C ILE A 809 -19.82 3.59 -19.31
N MET A 810 -19.79 4.92 -19.39
CA MET A 810 -20.32 5.66 -20.54
C MET A 810 -19.25 5.75 -21.63
N LEU A 811 -19.57 5.42 -22.87
CA LEU A 811 -18.65 5.49 -23.99
C LEU A 811 -19.32 6.19 -25.17
N GLY A 812 -18.70 7.23 -25.70
CA GLY A 812 -19.19 7.98 -26.87
C GLY A 812 -18.29 7.82 -28.09
N ILE A 813 -18.80 8.23 -29.24
CA ILE A 813 -17.99 8.41 -30.45
C ILE A 813 -16.99 9.52 -30.18
N GLY A 814 -15.73 9.29 -30.54
CA GLY A 814 -14.58 10.16 -30.25
C GLY A 814 -13.78 9.76 -29.02
N ASP A 815 -14.30 8.87 -28.16
CA ASP A 815 -13.58 8.44 -26.96
C ASP A 815 -12.29 7.68 -27.27
N LYS A 816 -11.25 7.91 -26.48
CA LYS A 816 -10.06 7.03 -26.46
C LYS A 816 -10.27 5.90 -25.47
N ILE A 817 -9.99 4.67 -25.89
CA ILE A 817 -9.96 3.46 -25.05
C ILE A 817 -8.57 2.84 -25.06
N MET A 818 -8.16 2.24 -23.95
CA MET A 818 -6.93 1.46 -23.84
C MET A 818 -7.28 0.01 -23.55
N LEU A 819 -6.80 -0.89 -24.42
CA LEU A 819 -7.00 -2.33 -24.27
C LEU A 819 -6.19 -2.86 -23.08
N ARG A 820 -6.76 -3.82 -22.34
CA ARG A 820 -6.10 -4.50 -21.21
C ARG A 820 -5.80 -5.98 -21.50
N THR A 821 -6.15 -6.44 -22.70
CA THR A 821 -5.84 -7.76 -23.21
C THR A 821 -5.60 -7.67 -24.71
N GLY A 822 -4.83 -8.61 -25.25
CA GLY A 822 -4.64 -8.76 -26.69
C GLY A 822 -5.50 -9.92 -27.20
N GLU A 823 -6.09 -9.73 -28.37
CA GLU A 823 -7.03 -10.64 -29.04
C GLU A 823 -6.77 -10.59 -30.55
N LYS A 824 -6.90 -11.72 -31.25
CA LYS A 824 -6.88 -11.73 -32.71
C LYS A 824 -8.28 -12.03 -33.20
N ASN A 825 -8.84 -11.15 -34.02
CA ASN A 825 -10.18 -11.30 -34.57
C ASN A 825 -10.20 -11.05 -36.09
N ARG A 826 -11.40 -11.07 -36.68
CA ARG A 826 -11.59 -10.91 -38.13
C ARG A 826 -11.08 -9.58 -38.71
N THR A 827 -10.88 -8.57 -37.86
CA THR A 827 -10.43 -7.22 -38.27
C THR A 827 -8.94 -6.97 -38.02
N GLY A 828 -8.24 -7.92 -37.39
CA GLY A 828 -6.80 -7.81 -37.15
C GLY A 828 -6.38 -8.30 -35.76
N GLU A 829 -5.13 -8.02 -35.42
CA GLU A 829 -4.58 -8.25 -34.08
C GLU A 829 -4.74 -7.00 -33.21
N LEU A 830 -5.33 -7.19 -32.04
CA LEU A 830 -5.46 -6.21 -30.97
C LEU A 830 -4.35 -6.42 -29.96
N ILE A 831 -3.67 -5.33 -29.59
CA ILE A 831 -2.48 -5.37 -28.75
C ILE A 831 -2.83 -4.91 -27.32
N ASN A 832 -2.28 -5.57 -26.31
CA ASN A 832 -2.49 -5.16 -24.93
C ASN A 832 -1.81 -3.80 -24.66
N GLY A 833 -2.58 -2.83 -24.16
CA GLY A 833 -2.12 -1.46 -23.93
C GLY A 833 -2.28 -0.54 -25.14
N GLU A 834 -2.70 -1.05 -26.29
CA GLU A 834 -3.02 -0.24 -27.47
C GLU A 834 -4.11 0.79 -27.13
N ILE A 835 -3.93 2.02 -27.60
CA ILE A 835 -4.91 3.10 -27.43
C ILE A 835 -5.61 3.30 -28.76
N LEU A 836 -6.92 3.13 -28.77
CA LEU A 836 -7.77 3.23 -29.96
C LEU A 836 -8.85 4.29 -29.75
N GLN A 837 -9.25 4.97 -30.81
CA GLN A 837 -10.33 5.94 -30.78
C GLN A 837 -11.63 5.32 -31.30
N VAL A 838 -12.72 5.51 -30.57
CA VAL A 838 -14.06 5.03 -30.91
C VAL A 838 -14.62 5.85 -32.07
N ASN A 839 -14.99 5.18 -33.16
CA ASN A 839 -15.66 5.77 -34.31
C ASN A 839 -17.17 5.48 -34.31
N GLY A 840 -17.59 4.36 -33.73
CA GLY A 840 -18.98 3.95 -33.72
C GLY A 840 -19.22 2.62 -33.03
N PHE A 841 -20.41 2.08 -33.24
CA PHE A 841 -20.83 0.78 -32.71
C PHE A 841 -21.50 -0.03 -33.81
N ASP A 842 -21.23 -1.34 -33.85
CA ASP A 842 -21.95 -2.24 -34.77
C ASP A 842 -23.37 -2.58 -34.25
N SER A 843 -24.15 -3.32 -35.04
CA SER A 843 -25.51 -3.75 -34.68
C SER A 843 -25.58 -4.62 -33.42
N SER A 844 -24.47 -5.24 -33.04
CA SER A 844 -24.33 -6.08 -31.85
C SER A 844 -23.81 -5.29 -30.64
N GLY A 845 -23.57 -3.99 -30.79
CA GLY A 845 -23.03 -3.10 -29.75
C GLY A 845 -21.53 -3.24 -29.50
N ASN A 846 -20.79 -3.90 -30.41
CA ASN A 846 -19.33 -3.91 -30.36
C ASN A 846 -18.77 -2.56 -30.82
N ILE A 847 -17.61 -2.19 -30.30
CA ILE A 847 -16.98 -0.90 -30.60
C ILE A 847 -16.27 -0.99 -31.95
N ILE A 848 -16.50 -0.02 -32.82
CA ILE A 848 -15.76 0.18 -34.06
C ILE A 848 -14.80 1.36 -33.85
N THR A 849 -13.53 1.17 -34.16
CA THR A 849 -12.49 2.19 -33.99
C THR A 849 -12.15 2.89 -35.31
N ASN A 850 -11.41 4.02 -35.26
CA ASN A 850 -11.06 4.81 -36.45
C ASN A 850 -10.23 4.04 -37.49
N ASP A 851 -9.45 3.05 -37.04
CA ASP A 851 -8.68 2.12 -37.87
C ASP A 851 -9.50 0.91 -38.33
N ASN A 852 -10.83 0.97 -38.21
CA ASN A 852 -11.79 -0.07 -38.60
C ASN A 852 -11.62 -1.41 -37.86
N LYS A 853 -10.95 -1.41 -36.70
CA LYS A 853 -10.92 -2.58 -35.82
C LYS A 853 -12.24 -2.70 -35.05
N VAL A 854 -12.68 -3.93 -34.82
CA VAL A 854 -13.86 -4.23 -34.00
C VAL A 854 -13.41 -4.77 -32.66
N ILE A 855 -13.84 -4.14 -31.56
CA ILE A 855 -13.49 -4.55 -30.20
C ILE A 855 -14.64 -5.39 -29.62
N THR A 856 -14.36 -6.68 -29.49
CA THR A 856 -15.25 -7.71 -28.93
C THR A 856 -14.98 -7.98 -27.45
N THR A 857 -13.75 -7.74 -27.00
CA THR A 857 -13.37 -7.88 -25.59
C THR A 857 -14.03 -6.85 -24.68
N ARG A 858 -14.31 -7.24 -23.44
CA ARG A 858 -14.77 -6.35 -22.35
C ARG A 858 -13.63 -5.86 -21.45
N LYS A 859 -12.38 -6.23 -21.74
CA LYS A 859 -11.19 -5.80 -21.00
C LYS A 859 -10.54 -4.58 -21.62
N PHE A 860 -11.15 -3.42 -21.40
CA PHE A 860 -10.57 -2.13 -21.73
C PHE A 860 -10.93 -1.08 -20.68
N THR A 861 -10.32 0.09 -20.78
CA THR A 861 -10.58 1.25 -19.92
C THR A 861 -10.45 2.52 -20.77
N TYR A 862 -10.70 3.70 -20.22
CA TYR A 862 -10.43 4.93 -20.96
C TYR A 862 -8.92 5.09 -21.25
N GLY A 863 -8.60 5.60 -22.43
CA GLY A 863 -7.23 5.74 -22.94
C GLY A 863 -6.58 7.09 -22.65
N TYR A 864 -7.16 7.92 -21.78
CA TYR A 864 -6.64 9.26 -21.47
C TYR A 864 -5.55 9.26 -20.39
N ALA A 865 -5.64 8.35 -19.42
CA ALA A 865 -4.72 8.26 -18.29
C ALA A 865 -4.29 6.83 -18.01
N SER A 866 -3.05 6.66 -17.53
CA SER A 866 -2.49 5.36 -17.20
C SER A 866 -1.65 5.40 -15.92
N THR A 867 -1.41 4.24 -15.33
CA THR A 867 -0.48 4.15 -14.19
C THR A 867 0.97 4.24 -14.66
N SER A 868 1.86 4.74 -13.82
CA SER A 868 3.31 4.78 -14.08
C SER A 868 3.87 3.45 -14.60
N HIS A 869 3.50 2.32 -13.96
CA HIS A 869 3.88 0.96 -14.36
C HIS A 869 3.47 0.61 -15.79
N LYS A 870 2.26 1.00 -16.23
CA LYS A 870 1.78 0.71 -17.60
C LYS A 870 2.37 1.64 -18.65
N SER A 871 2.83 2.83 -18.23
CA SER A 871 3.51 3.80 -19.09
C SER A 871 5.00 3.50 -19.29
N GLN A 872 5.58 2.53 -18.58
CA GLN A 872 6.99 2.16 -18.74
C GLN A 872 7.28 1.74 -20.18
N GLY A 873 8.47 2.10 -20.68
CA GLY A 873 8.86 1.94 -22.09
C GLY A 873 8.29 2.98 -23.06
N ARG A 874 7.15 3.62 -22.76
CA ARG A 874 6.53 4.60 -23.68
C ARG A 874 7.25 5.95 -23.70
N THR A 875 7.09 6.66 -24.81
CA THR A 875 7.61 8.02 -25.05
C THR A 875 6.50 8.88 -25.65
N THR A 876 6.40 10.15 -25.25
CA THR A 876 5.42 11.12 -25.73
C THR A 876 6.02 12.52 -25.73
N GLU A 877 5.43 13.48 -26.43
CA GLU A 877 5.93 14.86 -26.43
C GLU A 877 5.74 15.51 -25.07
N SER A 878 4.54 15.38 -24.47
CA SER A 878 4.20 16.02 -23.19
C SER A 878 3.66 15.02 -22.17
N VAL A 879 4.06 15.15 -20.91
CA VAL A 879 3.55 14.32 -19.81
C VAL A 879 2.87 15.16 -18.74
N LEU A 880 1.67 14.75 -18.32
CA LEU A 880 0.93 15.35 -17.21
C LEU A 880 0.86 14.35 -16.07
N ILE A 881 1.25 14.75 -14.87
CA ILE A 881 1.31 13.87 -13.71
C ILE A 881 0.39 14.41 -12.63
N ALA A 882 -0.45 13.57 -12.03
CA ALA A 882 -1.25 13.96 -10.88
C ALA A 882 -0.83 13.22 -9.61
N PHE A 883 -0.66 13.98 -8.53
CA PHE A 883 -0.46 13.48 -7.17
C PHE A 883 -1.49 14.11 -6.22
N ASP A 884 -2.57 13.37 -5.95
CA ASP A 884 -3.53 13.74 -4.92
C ASP A 884 -2.94 13.51 -3.50
N ARG A 885 -3.62 14.03 -2.47
CA ARG A 885 -3.18 13.94 -1.06
C ARG A 885 -3.00 12.51 -0.53
N PHE A 886 -3.62 11.53 -1.16
CA PHE A 886 -3.53 10.11 -0.80
C PHE A 886 -2.45 9.42 -1.64
N SER A 887 -2.41 9.63 -2.94
CA SER A 887 -1.54 8.95 -3.88
C SER A 887 -0.08 9.34 -3.70
N VAL A 888 0.19 10.59 -3.33
CA VAL A 888 1.54 11.06 -2.94
C VAL A 888 2.14 10.24 -1.79
N ARG A 889 1.29 9.64 -0.93
CA ARG A 889 1.75 8.75 0.16
C ARG A 889 2.24 7.40 -0.34
N PHE A 890 1.79 6.96 -1.51
CA PHE A 890 2.18 5.69 -2.13
C PHE A 890 3.21 5.86 -3.24
N ALA A 891 3.39 7.08 -3.77
CA ALA A 891 4.44 7.38 -4.73
C ALA A 891 5.84 7.31 -4.09
N ASP A 892 6.79 6.76 -4.84
CA ASP A 892 8.20 6.59 -4.51
C ASP A 892 9.12 7.16 -5.61
N LYS A 893 10.44 7.16 -5.38
CA LYS A 893 11.43 7.66 -6.35
C LYS A 893 11.26 7.02 -7.73
N LYS A 894 11.00 5.71 -7.80
CA LYS A 894 10.79 4.98 -9.06
C LYS A 894 9.56 5.50 -9.81
N THR A 895 8.47 5.75 -9.10
CA THR A 895 7.23 6.32 -9.64
C THR A 895 7.47 7.71 -10.22
N ALA A 896 8.14 8.59 -9.48
CA ALA A 896 8.48 9.93 -9.96
C ALA A 896 9.41 9.89 -11.18
N TYR A 897 10.44 9.03 -11.16
CA TYR A 897 11.37 8.86 -12.27
C TYR A 897 10.69 8.32 -13.53
N VAL A 898 9.91 7.24 -13.42
CA VAL A 898 9.22 6.66 -14.57
C VAL A 898 8.24 7.67 -15.15
N ALA A 899 7.40 8.30 -14.31
CA ALA A 899 6.41 9.28 -14.77
C ALA A 899 7.08 10.51 -15.43
N GLY A 900 8.09 11.10 -14.78
CA GLY A 900 8.73 12.33 -15.26
C GLY A 900 9.62 12.18 -16.49
N THR A 901 10.01 10.96 -16.86
CA THR A 901 10.91 10.71 -18.01
C THR A 901 10.22 10.21 -19.27
N ARG A 902 8.88 10.18 -19.30
CA ARG A 902 8.11 9.79 -20.50
C ARG A 902 8.09 10.90 -21.57
N GLY A 903 8.15 12.17 -21.15
CA GLY A 903 8.10 13.33 -22.03
C GLY A 903 9.41 13.62 -22.77
N VAL A 904 9.29 14.18 -23.97
CA VAL A 904 10.41 14.67 -24.79
C VAL A 904 10.55 16.19 -24.71
N GLU A 905 9.42 16.91 -24.62
CA GLU A 905 9.36 18.37 -24.66
C GLU A 905 8.90 19.00 -23.35
N GLU A 906 7.85 18.45 -22.74
CA GLU A 906 7.20 19.07 -21.60
C GLU A 906 6.80 18.06 -20.51
N MET A 907 6.78 18.53 -19.27
CA MET A 907 6.33 17.79 -18.09
C MET A 907 5.64 18.76 -17.12
N LYS A 908 4.43 18.43 -16.68
CA LYS A 908 3.72 19.19 -15.63
C LYS A 908 3.25 18.26 -14.51
N ILE A 909 3.33 18.72 -13.27
CA ILE A 909 2.82 18.02 -12.09
C ILE A 909 1.65 18.81 -11.51
N PHE A 910 0.55 18.13 -11.24
CA PHE A 910 -0.62 18.66 -10.54
C PHE A 910 -0.69 18.02 -9.14
N CYS A 911 -0.83 18.84 -8.10
CA CYS A 911 -0.93 18.37 -6.73
C CYS A 911 -1.85 19.24 -5.87
N GLU A 912 -2.38 18.67 -4.79
CA GLU A 912 -3.15 19.44 -3.79
C GLU A 912 -2.24 20.28 -2.86
N ASN A 913 -1.02 19.81 -2.60
CA ASN A 913 -0.04 20.48 -1.74
C ASN A 913 1.38 20.15 -2.19
N LYS A 914 2.16 21.17 -2.57
CA LYS A 914 3.56 20.99 -3.00
C LYS A 914 4.47 20.37 -1.94
N GLN A 915 4.24 20.64 -0.66
CA GLN A 915 5.08 20.11 0.42
C GLN A 915 4.98 18.58 0.54
N ASP A 916 3.86 17.99 0.13
CA ASP A 916 3.70 16.54 0.16
C ASP A 916 4.58 15.83 -0.88
N LEU A 917 4.95 16.50 -1.98
CA LEU A 917 5.80 15.93 -3.02
C LEU A 917 7.21 15.60 -2.51
N ILE A 918 7.73 16.35 -1.54
CA ILE A 918 9.05 16.11 -0.94
C ILE A 918 9.10 14.74 -0.24
N LYS A 919 7.95 14.25 0.25
CA LYS A 919 7.86 12.92 0.91
C LYS A 919 8.12 11.75 -0.05
N ILE A 920 8.13 12.00 -1.37
CA ILE A 920 8.50 10.99 -2.37
C ILE A 920 10.01 10.71 -2.30
N ASP A 921 10.82 11.73 -2.00
CA ASP A 921 12.29 11.63 -1.97
C ASP A 921 12.82 10.74 -0.84
N SER A 922 12.01 10.46 0.19
CA SER A 922 12.41 9.56 1.28
C SER A 922 12.06 8.09 1.00
N LYS A 923 11.52 7.74 -0.18
CA LYS A 923 11.01 6.40 -0.49
C LYS A 923 11.69 5.83 -1.74
N GLU A 924 12.64 4.92 -1.55
CA GLU A 924 13.40 4.33 -2.66
C GLU A 924 12.54 3.50 -3.63
N GLY A 925 11.50 2.82 -3.14
CA GLY A 925 10.69 1.91 -3.96
C GLY A 925 11.32 0.53 -4.19
N ASP A 926 12.49 0.27 -3.60
CA ASP A 926 13.14 -1.05 -3.60
C ASP A 926 12.40 -2.03 -2.69
N ARG A 927 12.34 -3.30 -3.09
CA ARG A 927 11.88 -4.39 -2.22
C ARG A 927 13.06 -4.97 -1.46
N LYS A 928 12.88 -5.12 -0.15
CA LYS A 928 13.82 -5.83 0.71
C LYS A 928 13.98 -7.27 0.23
N SER A 929 15.21 -7.69 -0.05
CA SER A 929 15.55 -9.07 -0.41
C SER A 929 15.71 -9.93 0.83
N VAL A 930 15.68 -11.26 0.66
CA VAL A 930 15.94 -12.19 1.77
C VAL A 930 17.41 -12.15 2.18
N LEU A 931 18.33 -11.92 1.25
CA LEU A 931 19.75 -11.69 1.56
C LEU A 931 19.95 -10.46 2.45
N GLU A 932 19.30 -9.34 2.16
CA GLU A 932 19.36 -8.12 2.99
C GLU A 932 18.82 -8.39 4.41
N LEU A 933 17.76 -9.18 4.53
CA LEU A 933 17.22 -9.62 5.81
C LEU A 933 18.26 -10.44 6.61
N VAL A 934 18.99 -11.35 5.95
CA VAL A 934 19.97 -12.24 6.59
C VAL A 934 21.31 -11.53 6.88
N GLU A 935 21.76 -10.63 6.02
CA GLU A 935 22.98 -9.84 6.21
C GLU A 935 22.88 -8.89 7.39
N ASN A 936 21.75 -8.19 7.53
CA ASN A 936 21.53 -7.30 8.67
C ASN A 936 21.67 -8.04 10.00
N LYS A 937 21.23 -9.30 10.08
CA LYS A 937 21.44 -10.15 11.26
C LYS A 937 22.92 -10.45 11.52
N ARG A 938 23.74 -10.70 10.48
CA ARG A 938 25.18 -10.93 10.65
C ARG A 938 25.90 -9.67 11.12
N HIS A 939 25.54 -8.52 10.56
CA HIS A 939 26.07 -7.22 10.97
C HIS A 939 25.65 -6.87 12.41
N GLU A 940 24.39 -7.08 12.79
CA GLU A 940 23.91 -6.89 14.17
C GLU A 940 24.62 -7.82 15.17
N ILE A 941 24.85 -9.09 14.84
CA ILE A 941 25.60 -10.02 15.70
C ILE A 941 27.06 -9.58 15.85
N SER A 942 27.68 -9.11 14.77
CA SER A 942 29.05 -8.56 14.75
C SER A 942 29.16 -7.31 15.62
N GLU A 943 28.23 -6.36 15.47
CA GLU A 943 28.19 -5.15 16.29
C GLU A 943 27.87 -5.45 17.75
N ASN A 944 26.88 -6.28 18.04
CA ASN A 944 26.56 -6.66 19.42
C ASN A 944 27.72 -7.40 20.11
N ARG A 945 28.49 -8.21 19.38
CA ARG A 945 29.74 -8.80 19.90
C ARG A 945 30.79 -7.74 20.18
N LYS A 946 31.00 -6.77 19.28
CA LYS A 946 31.92 -5.65 19.51
C LYS A 946 31.50 -4.82 20.72
N THR A 947 30.22 -4.45 20.81
CA THR A 947 29.66 -3.69 21.93
C THR A 947 29.72 -4.47 23.23
N GLY A 948 29.47 -5.78 23.21
CA GLY A 948 29.64 -6.67 24.37
C GLY A 948 31.09 -6.74 24.86
N ILE A 949 32.06 -6.81 23.94
CA ILE A 949 33.49 -6.79 24.28
C ILE A 949 33.90 -5.42 24.84
N ILE A 950 33.43 -4.31 24.25
CA ILE A 950 33.69 -2.94 24.74
C ILE A 950 33.08 -2.73 26.13
N ASN A 951 31.85 -3.20 26.36
CA ASN A 951 31.19 -3.12 27.66
C ASN A 951 31.92 -3.99 28.71
N ALA A 952 32.36 -5.19 28.36
CA ALA A 952 33.15 -6.04 29.25
C ALA A 952 34.51 -5.41 29.59
N LEU A 953 35.20 -4.81 28.60
CA LEU A 953 36.47 -4.11 28.79
C LEU A 953 36.33 -2.87 29.67
N SER A 954 35.27 -2.08 29.46
CA SER A 954 34.99 -0.90 30.28
C SER A 954 34.59 -1.27 31.72
N GLU A 955 33.83 -2.35 31.92
CA GLU A 955 33.52 -2.87 33.25
C GLU A 955 34.76 -3.44 33.97
N PHE A 956 35.63 -4.13 33.23
CA PHE A 956 36.91 -4.63 33.73
C PHE A 956 37.84 -3.48 34.14
N THR A 957 37.95 -2.44 33.30
CA THR A 957 38.74 -1.23 33.57
C THR A 957 38.19 -0.47 34.79
N ARG A 958 36.87 -0.42 34.95
CA ARG A 958 36.21 0.15 36.13
C ARG A 958 36.54 -0.61 37.41
N LYS A 959 36.49 -1.95 37.37
CA LYS A 959 36.86 -2.82 38.50
C LYS A 959 38.35 -2.70 38.86
N ILE A 960 39.24 -2.58 37.86
CA ILE A 960 40.66 -2.30 38.08
C ILE A 960 40.87 -0.93 38.71
N LYS A 961 40.22 0.13 38.23
CA LYS A 961 40.29 1.46 38.84
C LYS A 961 39.78 1.46 40.29
N GLN A 962 38.68 0.77 40.58
CA GLN A 962 38.17 0.64 41.95
C GLN A 962 39.14 -0.11 42.86
N LYS A 963 39.72 -1.23 42.40
CA LYS A 963 40.73 -1.97 43.17
C LYS A 963 42.03 -1.18 43.35
N LEU A 964 42.50 -0.48 42.31
CA LEU A 964 43.69 0.39 42.41
C LEU A 964 43.46 1.55 43.37
N ASN A 965 42.27 2.16 43.38
CA ASN A 965 41.92 3.20 44.35
C ASN A 965 41.85 2.66 45.79
N LEU A 966 41.42 1.41 45.97
CA LEU A 966 41.41 0.73 47.28
C LEU A 966 42.82 0.33 47.75
N ILE A 967 43.72 -0.03 46.84
CA ILE A 967 45.10 -0.45 47.15
C ILE A 967 46.03 0.76 47.36
N LEU A 968 45.86 1.82 46.58
CA LEU A 968 46.81 2.94 46.54
C LEU A 968 46.51 4.08 47.50
N GLY A 969 45.36 4.06 48.20
CA GLY A 969 45.05 4.97 49.31
C GLY A 969 45.65 6.38 49.20
N TYR A 970 45.37 7.14 48.14
CA TYR A 970 45.91 8.49 47.99
C TYR A 970 44.93 9.49 47.36
N ASN A 971 44.76 10.59 48.10
CA ASN A 971 44.08 11.82 47.73
C ASN A 971 44.90 12.64 46.72
N LYS A 972 44.19 13.34 45.82
CA LYS A 972 44.55 14.52 45.03
C LYS A 972 46.06 14.85 44.86
N GLN A 973 46.57 14.69 43.64
CA GLN A 973 47.08 15.79 42.80
C GLN A 973 47.48 15.29 41.41
N GLU A 974 47.28 16.15 40.42
CA GLU A 974 47.56 15.93 38.99
C GLU A 974 49.04 15.63 38.73
N HIS A 975 49.34 14.49 38.08
CA HIS A 975 50.05 14.43 36.79
C HIS A 975 50.39 12.97 36.40
N SER A 976 50.37 12.72 35.09
CA SER A 976 50.98 11.58 34.38
C SER A 976 50.32 10.20 34.50
N PHE A 977 49.15 10.02 33.86
CA PHE A 977 48.64 8.70 33.42
C PHE A 977 48.49 8.59 31.89
N SER A 978 49.26 9.38 31.13
CA SER A 978 49.21 9.42 29.66
C SER A 978 50.08 8.37 28.95
N LYS A 979 50.54 7.32 29.64
CA LYS A 979 51.36 6.24 29.02
C LYS A 979 50.77 4.82 29.08
N VAL A 980 49.55 4.63 29.59
CA VAL A 980 48.94 3.28 29.70
C VAL A 980 47.70 3.08 28.80
N ILE A 981 47.20 4.11 28.12
CA ILE A 981 46.08 3.96 27.17
C ILE A 981 46.59 4.30 25.78
N ASN A 982 47.26 3.34 25.16
CA ASN A 982 47.54 3.37 23.72
C ASN A 982 47.28 1.98 23.10
N PHE A 983 46.17 1.37 23.50
CA PHE A 983 45.68 0.10 22.96
C PHE A 983 44.52 0.27 21.95
N GLU A 984 43.95 1.47 21.82
CA GLU A 984 42.84 1.73 20.89
C GLU A 984 43.30 2.05 19.45
N GLU A 985 44.53 2.53 19.23
CA GLU A 985 45.00 2.96 17.89
C GLU A 985 45.65 1.86 17.02
N LYS A 986 45.70 0.59 17.45
CA LYS A 986 46.31 -0.51 16.66
C LYS A 986 45.37 -1.61 16.16
N LEU A 987 44.06 -1.42 16.22
CA LEU A 987 43.11 -2.33 15.58
C LEU A 987 42.86 -1.91 14.12
N GLN A 988 43.76 -2.31 13.21
CA GLN A 988 43.45 -2.26 11.78
C GLN A 988 42.49 -3.41 11.40
N PRO A 989 41.41 -3.15 10.65
CA PRO A 989 40.48 -4.18 10.18
C PRO A 989 41.06 -4.86 8.94
N GLY A 990 41.88 -5.90 9.12
CA GLY A 990 42.37 -6.70 8.01
C GLY A 990 43.30 -7.81 8.48
N ARG A 991 42.89 -9.06 8.21
CA ARG A 991 43.54 -10.35 8.55
C ARG A 991 43.37 -10.82 9.99
N TYR A 992 42.26 -11.54 10.25
CA TYR A 992 42.31 -12.80 11.00
C TYR A 992 41.11 -13.66 10.55
N MET A 993 41.30 -14.40 9.45
CA MET A 993 40.68 -15.72 9.27
C MET A 993 41.72 -16.76 9.71
N ALA A 994 41.27 -17.83 10.35
CA ALA A 994 42.02 -18.90 11.00
C ALA A 994 42.50 -18.55 12.43
N TYR A 995 41.74 -18.98 13.44
CA TYR A 995 42.00 -20.20 14.22
C TYR A 995 40.79 -20.43 15.16
N GLY A 996 40.44 -21.70 15.35
CA GLY A 996 39.17 -22.13 15.96
C GLY A 996 39.05 -21.95 17.48
N VAL A 997 37.80 -22.10 17.91
CA VAL A 997 37.29 -22.68 19.17
C VAL A 997 38.22 -22.62 20.40
N ASP A 998 37.89 -21.76 21.36
CA ASP A 998 37.34 -22.15 22.67
C ASP A 998 36.57 -20.98 23.30
#